data_AF-A0A8F2JC28-F1
#
_entry.id   AF-A0A8F2JC28-F1
#
_cell.length_a   1.000
_cell.length_b   1.000
_cell.length_c   1.000
_cell.angle_alpha   90.00
_cell.angle_beta   90.00
_cell.angle_gamma   90.00
#
_symmetry.space_group_name_H-M   'P 1'
#
loop_
_entity.id
_entity.type
_entity.pdbx_description
1 polymer ?
#
loop_
_entity_poly.entity_id
_entity_poly.type
_entity_poly.pdbx_seq_one_letter_code
_entity_poly.pdbx_strand_id
1 'polypeptide(L)'
;MLFRNGPELLSILRKQKGAGKRPLRRIESGEEAGKIRIHALTERLVSETPELTQERVLEYFTAYIKRGGTLDYWEWRSIPMALTAVLLARIDSMASQLQQISAEEQAMKLEEPLRVHLRSLAWANGWDVIPMMEALYRVACLYETDMIYPRMERDTRIKYLEITAEMARWSGSSEEKVAAMALEGGKLGDRLLGEEAKDFCRRIGSPWWPNRQRRRWNLVLAVVPLLGLCCSAVLTGYAIWKGGNLLEVLAAFFLGGVLFFCLLNRLAGWIQSFVLSPAFVPRMAEVAPTARDRLLVVVPIQGETPQEAERGYQALCSHYHRLGSQNVDYLLLWDVPPDDRIVTERDEEAFTRALDVMEECNQKYSPCFYLAVRYREYNRREARWQCFDGRLGAVSDLNRYLLGERREGIRLLGPKLLTSPRYVMLLESDVRMKREGYLALYNAMKHPVNQRMGYLVVEPRMAARNTERGPRLARILSGKSMLPSAAGRDMDRMGRSLEFSGNGIYDLEKFHEATFGAIRPDTLISPRLVYPLFCKTAFLSDVTAYGGFPGRYSLWLNRLHRRMREAYLQLPYVFGRRGAHPNFAVKAKAVWDVAESLLPLAASQFFVVSTYSAGNPWLYAAVSFAPYWIPALIQGVSLLLWPFLSWRNGSGSSKGLWYGIQREGIAFILCAFETALSLDAAWRTIYGMAVHKPGTVRWITLEQAGKGNAFTLGGYFRLMWAGIAFNAILVVGALYNGRLFPALTVAILWSFAPLVAIYLDGGAKG
;
A
#
# COMPACT_ATOMS: atom_id res chain seq x y z
N MET A 1 -12.67 15.05 24.18
CA MET A 1 -13.88 14.86 23.33
C MET A 1 -13.90 15.70 22.04
N LEU A 2 -13.19 16.85 21.93
CA LEU A 2 -13.07 17.67 20.71
C LEU A 2 -12.29 17.05 19.52
N PHE A 3 -11.75 15.83 19.68
CA PHE A 3 -10.76 15.27 18.76
C PHE A 3 -11.30 14.42 17.60
N ARG A 4 -12.58 13.99 17.62
CA ARG A 4 -13.10 13.07 16.58
C ARG A 4 -13.26 13.76 15.22
N ASN A 5 -13.78 15.00 15.20
CA ASN A 5 -14.04 15.75 13.97
C ASN A 5 -12.92 16.74 13.61
N GLY A 6 -11.89 16.89 14.46
CA GLY A 6 -10.76 17.80 14.28
C GLY A 6 -10.02 17.69 12.93
N PRO A 7 -9.79 16.49 12.37
CA PRO A 7 -9.16 16.33 11.05
C PRO A 7 -10.06 16.80 9.91
N GLU A 8 -11.37 16.59 10.01
CA GLU A 8 -12.37 17.07 9.05
C GLU A 8 -12.49 18.60 9.12
N LEU A 9 -12.54 19.14 10.35
CA LEU A 9 -12.46 20.57 10.69
C LEU A 9 -11.26 21.26 10.02
N LEU A 10 -10.06 20.71 10.21
CA LEU A 10 -8.83 21.24 9.62
C LEU A 10 -8.79 21.06 8.09
N SER A 11 -9.38 19.99 7.55
CA SER A 11 -9.46 19.78 6.11
C SER A 11 -10.38 20.79 5.42
N ILE A 12 -11.54 21.08 6.02
CA ILE A 12 -12.51 22.08 5.54
C ILE A 12 -11.90 23.48 5.66
N LEU A 13 -11.28 23.81 6.80
CA LEU A 13 -10.63 25.10 7.02
C LEU A 13 -9.36 25.32 6.18
N ARG A 14 -8.64 24.27 5.77
CA ARG A 14 -7.43 24.38 4.92
C ARG A 14 -7.69 24.27 3.44
N LYS A 15 -8.69 23.51 2.99
CA LYS A 15 -9.18 23.57 1.59
C LYS A 15 -9.72 24.96 1.24
N GLN A 16 -10.02 25.79 2.24
CA GLN A 16 -10.33 27.22 2.08
C GLN A 16 -9.09 28.13 1.88
N LYS A 17 -7.85 27.67 2.16
CA LYS A 17 -6.61 28.48 2.04
C LYS A 17 -5.91 28.41 0.67
N GLY A 18 -6.32 27.53 -0.24
CA GLY A 18 -5.74 27.42 -1.60
C GLY A 18 -6.37 28.40 -2.61
N ALA A 19 -5.56 28.99 -3.48
CA ALA A 19 -5.98 29.91 -4.54
C ALA A 19 -7.06 29.28 -5.44
N GLY A 20 -8.28 29.86 -5.42
CA GLY A 20 -9.48 29.34 -6.09
C GLY A 20 -10.73 29.38 -5.20
N LYS A 21 -10.99 30.50 -4.51
CA LYS A 21 -12.01 30.64 -3.46
C LYS A 21 -13.42 30.76 -4.05
N ARG A 22 -14.37 29.94 -3.56
CA ARG A 22 -15.67 30.45 -3.10
C ARG A 22 -15.67 30.27 -1.57
N PRO A 23 -15.74 31.34 -0.75
CA PRO A 23 -16.00 31.18 0.67
C PRO A 23 -17.36 30.48 0.88
N LEU A 24 -17.60 29.88 2.06
CA LEU A 24 -18.95 29.47 2.45
C LEU A 24 -19.90 30.63 2.15
N ARG A 25 -21.05 30.33 1.53
CA ARG A 25 -21.93 31.38 1.03
C ARG A 25 -22.35 32.29 2.19
N ARG A 26 -22.45 33.58 1.90
CA ARG A 26 -22.95 34.58 2.85
C ARG A 26 -24.38 34.92 2.49
N ILE A 27 -25.15 35.37 3.47
CA ILE A 27 -26.50 35.88 3.24
C ILE A 27 -26.37 37.20 2.46
N GLU A 28 -27.09 37.32 1.35
CA GLU A 28 -26.96 38.43 0.40
C GLU A 28 -27.77 39.67 0.80
N SER A 29 -28.85 39.51 1.58
CA SER A 29 -29.80 40.58 1.92
C SER A 29 -30.49 40.37 3.27
N GLY A 30 -30.90 41.45 3.93
CA GLY A 30 -31.60 41.46 5.23
C GLY A 30 -30.71 41.78 6.43
N GLU A 31 -31.23 41.68 7.65
CA GLU A 31 -30.50 42.01 8.90
C GLU A 31 -29.26 41.14 9.14
N GLU A 32 -29.23 39.94 8.55
CA GLU A 32 -28.10 39.01 8.65
C GLU A 32 -27.15 39.09 7.43
N ALA A 33 -27.28 40.11 6.58
CA ALA A 33 -26.44 40.28 5.40
C ALA A 33 -24.94 40.23 5.76
N GLY A 34 -24.18 39.47 4.98
CA GLY A 34 -22.75 39.29 5.21
C GLY A 34 -22.38 38.21 6.24
N LYS A 35 -23.32 37.68 7.03
CA LYS A 35 -23.08 36.50 7.88
C LYS A 35 -22.88 35.24 7.01
N ILE A 36 -22.06 34.31 7.50
CA ILE A 36 -21.93 32.98 6.88
C ILE A 36 -23.28 32.27 6.98
N ARG A 37 -23.86 31.90 5.84
CA ARG A 37 -25.22 31.37 5.74
C ARG A 37 -25.43 30.13 6.62
N ILE A 38 -24.51 29.17 6.58
CA ILE A 38 -24.64 27.95 7.38
C ILE A 38 -24.60 28.24 8.88
N HIS A 39 -23.80 29.22 9.31
CA HIS A 39 -23.74 29.61 10.72
C HIS A 39 -25.06 30.23 11.18
N ALA A 40 -25.61 31.16 10.40
CA ALA A 40 -26.90 31.79 10.69
C ALA A 40 -28.05 30.76 10.72
N LEU A 41 -28.07 29.81 9.78
CA LEU A 41 -29.07 28.73 9.76
C LEU A 41 -28.98 27.84 11.01
N THR A 42 -27.77 27.51 11.45
CA THR A 42 -27.58 26.74 12.69
C THR A 42 -27.87 27.56 13.95
N GLU A 43 -27.63 28.86 13.94
CA GLU A 43 -27.98 29.78 15.03
C GLU A 43 -29.49 29.84 15.23
N ARG A 44 -30.25 29.98 14.13
CA ARG A 44 -31.72 29.95 14.13
C ARG A 44 -32.28 28.60 14.58
N LEU A 45 -31.71 27.50 14.09
CA LEU A 45 -32.07 26.15 14.52
C LEU A 45 -31.92 25.98 16.04
N VAL A 46 -30.78 26.41 16.61
CA VAL A 46 -30.53 26.32 18.06
C VAL A 46 -31.43 27.28 18.87
N SER A 47 -31.85 28.42 18.31
CA SER A 47 -32.84 29.28 18.98
C SER A 47 -34.25 28.70 18.95
N GLU A 48 -34.65 28.07 17.86
CA GLU A 48 -36.01 27.55 17.66
C GLU A 48 -36.20 26.18 18.33
N THR A 49 -35.12 25.44 18.56
CA THR A 49 -35.16 24.10 19.16
C THR A 49 -34.28 24.03 20.41
N PRO A 50 -34.87 23.93 21.63
CA PRO A 50 -34.09 23.87 22.86
C PRO A 50 -33.16 22.66 22.91
N GLU A 51 -33.66 21.48 22.53
CA GLU A 51 -32.92 20.23 22.47
C GLU A 51 -32.80 19.73 21.03
N LEU A 52 -31.56 19.53 20.57
CA LEU A 52 -31.26 19.04 19.22
C LEU A 52 -31.35 17.52 19.17
N THR A 53 -32.23 17.01 18.30
CA THR A 53 -32.33 15.60 17.94
C THR A 53 -32.25 15.46 16.42
N GLN A 54 -31.90 14.25 15.93
CA GLN A 54 -31.77 13.99 14.49
C GLN A 54 -33.07 14.33 13.73
N GLU A 55 -34.22 13.97 14.29
CA GLU A 55 -35.54 14.23 13.69
C GLU A 55 -35.82 15.72 13.55
N ARG A 56 -35.61 16.50 14.61
CA ARG A 56 -35.83 17.96 14.59
C ARG A 56 -34.92 18.68 13.62
N VAL A 57 -33.65 18.28 13.56
CA VAL A 57 -32.70 18.87 12.62
C VAL A 57 -33.09 18.52 11.18
N LEU A 58 -33.52 17.28 10.93
CA LEU A 58 -34.04 16.85 9.63
C LEU A 58 -35.30 17.64 9.24
N GLU A 59 -36.25 17.82 10.14
CA GLU A 59 -37.48 18.61 9.92
C GLU A 59 -37.17 20.05 9.55
N TYR A 60 -36.27 20.70 10.29
CA TYR A 60 -35.85 22.07 10.04
C TYR A 60 -35.23 22.23 8.65
N PHE A 61 -34.25 21.38 8.30
CA PHE A 61 -33.62 21.46 6.98
C PHE A 61 -34.58 21.04 5.86
N THR A 62 -35.51 20.11 6.11
CA THR A 62 -36.57 19.77 5.15
C THR A 62 -37.48 20.97 4.89
N ALA A 63 -37.91 21.69 5.93
CA ALA A 63 -38.71 22.90 5.80
C ALA A 63 -37.94 24.01 5.06
N TYR A 64 -36.65 24.18 5.37
CA TYR A 64 -35.78 25.12 4.67
C TYR A 64 -35.69 24.84 3.17
N ILE A 65 -35.45 23.59 2.78
CA ILE A 65 -35.37 23.18 1.37
C ILE A 65 -36.74 23.34 0.68
N LYS A 66 -37.85 22.99 1.36
CA LYS A 66 -39.23 23.18 0.83
C LYS A 66 -39.57 24.65 0.56
N ARG A 67 -39.03 25.58 1.34
CA ARG A 67 -39.18 27.03 1.13
C ARG A 67 -38.29 27.59 0.01
N GLY A 68 -37.62 26.72 -0.77
CA GLY A 68 -36.72 27.11 -1.85
C GLY A 68 -35.27 27.32 -1.43
N GLY A 69 -34.94 27.06 -0.15
CA GLY A 69 -33.56 27.10 0.33
C GLY A 69 -32.66 26.12 -0.42
N THR A 70 -31.39 26.49 -0.57
CA THR A 70 -30.38 25.65 -1.25
C THR A 70 -29.09 25.63 -0.45
N LEU A 71 -28.52 24.45 -0.23
CA LEU A 71 -27.20 24.29 0.37
C LEU A 71 -26.30 23.53 -0.60
N ASP A 72 -25.07 24.02 -0.78
CA ASP A 72 -24.06 23.31 -1.54
C ASP A 72 -23.43 22.17 -0.72
N TYR A 73 -22.66 21.30 -1.39
CA TYR A 73 -22.02 20.15 -0.74
C TYR A 73 -21.19 20.56 0.49
N TRP A 74 -20.44 21.66 0.40
CA TRP A 74 -19.55 22.10 1.47
C TRP A 74 -20.33 22.66 2.66
N GLU A 75 -21.45 23.32 2.43
CA GLU A 75 -22.36 23.74 3.50
C GLU A 75 -22.98 22.55 4.22
N TRP A 76 -23.47 21.53 3.50
CA TRP A 76 -23.98 20.30 4.12
C TRP A 76 -22.92 19.62 5.00
N ARG A 77 -21.70 19.46 4.49
CA ARG A 77 -20.58 18.88 5.26
C ARG A 77 -20.17 19.74 6.46
N SER A 78 -20.50 21.03 6.46
CA SER A 78 -20.15 21.96 7.53
C SER A 78 -21.20 22.06 8.65
N ILE A 79 -22.40 21.46 8.50
CA ILE A 79 -23.47 21.58 9.51
C ILE A 79 -23.03 21.11 10.89
N PRO A 80 -22.44 19.90 11.08
CA PRO A 80 -22.04 19.46 12.42
C PRO A 80 -21.05 20.41 13.09
N MET A 81 -20.14 20.97 12.29
CA MET A 81 -19.17 21.96 12.77
C MET A 81 -19.82 23.28 13.16
N ALA A 82 -20.73 23.79 12.32
CA ALA A 82 -21.44 25.03 12.58
C ALA A 82 -22.33 24.90 13.83
N LEU A 83 -23.04 23.78 13.99
CA LEU A 83 -23.79 23.45 15.21
C LEU A 83 -22.88 23.42 16.44
N THR A 84 -21.75 22.72 16.36
CA THR A 84 -20.78 22.65 17.46
C THR A 84 -20.29 24.05 17.86
N ALA A 85 -19.97 24.91 16.88
CA ALA A 85 -19.51 26.26 17.14
C ALA A 85 -20.58 27.14 17.80
N VAL A 86 -21.83 27.09 17.31
CA VAL A 86 -22.97 27.82 17.88
C VAL A 86 -23.24 27.37 19.32
N LEU A 87 -23.27 26.06 19.56
CA LEU A 87 -23.53 25.50 20.90
C LEU A 87 -22.43 25.88 21.89
N LEU A 88 -21.15 25.82 21.48
CA LEU A 88 -20.04 26.25 22.33
C LEU A 88 -20.15 27.74 22.69
N ALA A 89 -20.47 28.61 21.73
CA ALA A 89 -20.64 30.03 22.00
C ALA A 89 -21.79 30.31 22.98
N ARG A 90 -22.92 29.59 22.87
CA ARG A 90 -24.03 29.71 23.81
C ARG A 90 -23.69 29.20 25.21
N ILE A 91 -23.03 28.05 25.29
CA ILE A 91 -22.58 27.47 26.56
C ILE A 91 -21.61 28.43 27.27
N ASP A 92 -20.67 29.02 26.55
CA ASP A 92 -19.71 29.99 27.08
C ASP A 92 -20.38 31.25 27.62
N SER A 93 -21.35 31.79 26.86
CA SER A 93 -22.15 32.94 27.27
C SER A 93 -22.97 32.65 28.54
N MET A 94 -23.63 31.48 28.60
CA MET A 94 -24.41 31.07 29.76
C MET A 94 -23.54 30.77 30.99
N ALA A 95 -22.38 30.15 30.80
CA ALA A 95 -21.42 29.90 31.87
C ALA A 95 -20.89 31.21 32.47
N SER A 96 -20.61 32.21 31.61
CA SER A 96 -20.20 33.54 32.04
C SER A 96 -21.30 34.25 32.83
N GLN A 97 -22.57 34.12 32.42
CA GLN A 97 -23.72 34.65 33.16
C GLN A 97 -23.88 33.98 34.52
N LEU A 98 -23.76 32.65 34.60
CA LEU A 98 -23.83 31.91 35.86
C LEU A 98 -22.76 32.34 36.87
N GLN A 99 -21.55 32.69 36.40
CA GLN A 99 -20.49 33.20 37.29
C GLN A 99 -20.80 34.58 37.89
N GLN A 100 -21.68 35.36 37.26
CA GLN A 100 -22.05 36.71 37.70
C GLN A 100 -23.28 36.74 38.61
N ILE A 101 -24.00 35.63 38.72
CA ILE A 101 -25.25 35.54 39.48
C ILE A 101 -24.95 35.12 40.93
N SER A 102 -25.41 35.92 41.88
CA SER A 102 -25.28 35.65 43.33
C SER A 102 -26.53 34.99 43.94
N ALA A 103 -27.66 34.98 43.25
CA ALA A 103 -28.93 34.42 43.74
C ALA A 103 -29.20 33.01 43.18
N GLU A 104 -29.38 32.02 44.07
CA GLU A 104 -29.62 30.60 43.71
C GLU A 104 -30.83 30.42 42.77
N GLU A 105 -31.90 31.19 42.95
CA GLU A 105 -33.11 31.09 42.14
C GLU A 105 -32.90 31.52 40.68
N GLN A 106 -31.97 32.46 40.44
CA GLN A 106 -31.58 32.88 39.10
C GLN A 106 -30.58 31.90 38.47
N ALA A 107 -29.72 31.29 39.27
CA ALA A 107 -28.81 30.24 38.82
C ALA A 107 -29.57 28.99 38.33
N MET A 108 -30.59 28.53 39.08
CA MET A 108 -31.41 27.37 38.69
C MET A 108 -32.14 27.56 37.35
N LYS A 109 -32.55 28.78 37.00
CA LYS A 109 -33.20 29.07 35.70
C LYS A 109 -32.25 28.91 34.50
N LEU A 110 -30.95 29.06 34.72
CA LEU A 110 -29.91 28.92 33.69
C LEU A 110 -29.28 27.52 33.65
N GLU A 111 -29.39 26.74 34.73
CA GLU A 111 -28.86 25.38 34.78
C GLU A 111 -29.52 24.43 33.78
N GLU A 112 -30.85 24.42 33.69
CA GLU A 112 -31.56 23.45 32.84
C GLU A 112 -31.29 23.69 31.34
N PRO A 113 -31.36 24.93 30.81
CA PRO A 113 -30.97 25.18 29.42
C PRO A 113 -29.48 24.90 29.15
N LEU A 114 -28.60 25.10 30.14
CA LEU A 114 -27.18 24.77 30.03
C LEU A 114 -26.99 23.26 29.87
N ARG A 115 -27.68 22.44 30.68
CA ARG A 115 -27.65 20.98 30.56
C ARG A 115 -28.15 20.52 29.19
N VAL A 116 -29.22 21.13 28.68
CA VAL A 116 -29.77 20.80 27.36
C VAL A 116 -28.76 21.12 26.24
N HIS A 117 -28.10 22.27 26.29
CA HIS A 117 -27.06 22.63 25.33
C HIS A 117 -25.82 21.71 25.43
N LEU A 118 -25.43 21.29 26.63
CA LEU A 118 -24.35 20.30 26.82
C LEU A 118 -24.71 18.92 26.22
N ARG A 119 -25.95 18.46 26.39
CA ARG A 119 -26.44 17.22 25.74
C ARG A 119 -26.47 17.36 24.22
N SER A 120 -26.96 18.49 23.72
CA SER A 120 -27.01 18.80 22.29
C SER A 120 -25.61 18.87 21.67
N LEU A 121 -24.62 19.39 22.41
CA LEU A 121 -23.21 19.42 22.00
C LEU A 121 -22.62 18.00 21.92
N ALA A 122 -22.91 17.16 22.91
CA ALA A 122 -22.48 15.76 22.90
C ALA A 122 -23.08 15.00 21.70
N TRP A 123 -24.35 15.23 21.40
CA TRP A 123 -25.02 14.68 20.22
C TRP A 123 -24.40 15.18 18.91
N ALA A 124 -24.28 16.51 18.73
CA ALA A 124 -23.77 17.12 17.50
C ALA A 124 -22.35 16.67 17.14
N ASN A 125 -21.50 16.41 18.14
CA ASN A 125 -20.14 15.91 17.93
C ASN A 125 -20.10 14.45 17.43
N GLY A 126 -21.12 13.66 17.76
CA GLY A 126 -21.26 12.27 17.29
C GLY A 126 -22.16 12.11 16.06
N TRP A 127 -22.80 13.18 15.60
CA TRP A 127 -23.82 13.12 14.57
C TRP A 127 -23.23 12.93 13.17
N ASP A 128 -23.75 11.94 12.47
CA ASP A 128 -23.44 11.66 11.08
C ASP A 128 -24.43 12.38 10.16
N VAL A 129 -23.98 13.47 9.55
CA VAL A 129 -24.79 14.32 8.66
C VAL A 129 -25.11 13.66 7.31
N ILE A 130 -24.36 12.62 6.92
CA ILE A 130 -24.39 12.11 5.55
C ILE A 130 -25.74 11.50 5.16
N PRO A 131 -26.44 10.69 5.98
CA PRO A 131 -27.77 10.18 5.62
C PRO A 131 -28.78 11.30 5.32
N MET A 132 -28.77 12.37 6.12
CA MET A 132 -29.61 13.55 5.87
C MET A 132 -29.19 14.27 4.58
N MET A 133 -27.89 14.41 4.35
CA MET A 133 -27.37 15.01 3.12
C MET A 133 -27.80 14.18 1.90
N GLU A 134 -27.65 12.86 1.90
CA GLU A 134 -28.09 12.00 0.78
C GLU A 134 -29.60 12.15 0.51
N ALA A 135 -30.41 12.35 1.56
CA ALA A 135 -31.86 12.51 1.43
C ALA A 135 -32.32 13.89 0.93
N LEU A 136 -31.60 14.98 1.27
CA LEU A 136 -32.05 16.35 1.01
C LEU A 136 -31.19 17.13 0.01
N TYR A 137 -29.96 16.68 -0.25
CA TYR A 137 -29.05 17.36 -1.16
C TYR A 137 -29.46 17.10 -2.61
N ARG A 138 -29.80 18.17 -3.34
CA ARG A 138 -30.34 18.08 -4.72
C ARG A 138 -29.49 17.24 -5.66
N VAL A 139 -28.16 17.33 -5.59
CA VAL A 139 -27.27 16.53 -6.44
C VAL A 139 -27.32 15.05 -6.06
N ALA A 140 -27.41 14.71 -4.77
CA ALA A 140 -27.60 13.33 -4.35
C ALA A 140 -28.92 12.78 -4.88
N CYS A 141 -30.02 13.54 -4.74
CA CYS A 141 -31.32 13.17 -5.30
C CYS A 141 -31.31 13.01 -6.83
N LEU A 142 -30.55 13.83 -7.56
CA LEU A 142 -30.36 13.67 -9.00
C LEU A 142 -29.61 12.35 -9.29
N TYR A 143 -28.54 12.06 -8.56
CA TYR A 143 -27.78 10.82 -8.75
C TYR A 143 -28.54 9.56 -8.35
N GLU A 144 -29.57 9.65 -7.51
CA GLU A 144 -30.48 8.52 -7.24
C GLU A 144 -31.25 8.05 -8.50
N THR A 145 -31.32 8.87 -9.55
CA THR A 145 -31.91 8.46 -10.84
C THR A 145 -30.98 7.58 -11.69
N ASP A 146 -29.68 7.53 -11.36
CA ASP A 146 -28.71 6.68 -12.05
C ASP A 146 -28.89 5.21 -11.65
N MET A 147 -28.66 4.28 -12.58
CA MET A 147 -28.84 2.84 -12.30
C MET A 147 -27.76 2.24 -11.38
N ILE A 148 -26.58 2.85 -11.31
CA ILE A 148 -25.41 2.30 -10.61
C ILE A 148 -25.21 3.02 -9.28
N TYR A 149 -25.35 4.35 -9.23
CA TYR A 149 -25.06 5.17 -8.05
C TYR A 149 -25.73 4.70 -6.75
N PRO A 150 -27.05 4.39 -6.71
CA PRO A 150 -27.72 3.92 -5.49
C PRO A 150 -27.13 2.61 -4.94
N ARG A 151 -26.57 1.79 -5.84
CA ARG A 151 -25.98 0.48 -5.53
C ARG A 151 -24.50 0.57 -5.11
N MET A 152 -23.90 1.76 -5.12
CA MET A 152 -22.51 1.98 -4.73
C MET A 152 -22.37 2.00 -3.21
N GLU A 153 -21.17 1.68 -2.73
CA GLU A 153 -20.79 1.86 -1.33
C GLU A 153 -20.93 3.35 -0.94
N ARG A 154 -21.32 3.61 0.30
CA ARG A 154 -21.54 4.97 0.81
C ARG A 154 -20.34 5.90 0.58
N ASP A 155 -19.12 5.43 0.85
CA ASP A 155 -17.89 6.21 0.60
C ASP A 155 -17.71 6.57 -0.89
N THR A 156 -18.14 5.68 -1.79
CA THR A 156 -18.11 5.92 -3.23
C THR A 156 -19.12 6.98 -3.62
N ARG A 157 -20.35 6.92 -3.10
CA ARG A 157 -21.38 7.94 -3.35
C ARG A 157 -20.94 9.33 -2.87
N ILE A 158 -20.45 9.42 -1.63
CA ILE A 158 -19.88 10.66 -1.09
C ILE A 158 -18.76 11.18 -1.98
N LYS A 159 -17.90 10.30 -2.51
CA LYS A 159 -16.81 10.72 -3.38
C LYS A 159 -17.31 11.35 -4.68
N TYR A 160 -18.38 10.83 -5.26
CA TYR A 160 -18.98 11.38 -6.48
C TYR A 160 -19.55 12.79 -6.21
N LEU A 161 -20.22 12.96 -5.07
CA LEU A 161 -20.72 14.27 -4.62
C LEU A 161 -19.57 15.26 -4.41
N GLU A 162 -18.50 14.86 -3.71
CA GLU A 162 -17.32 15.70 -3.48
C GLU A 162 -16.67 16.14 -4.80
N ILE A 163 -16.50 15.23 -5.75
CA ILE A 163 -15.89 15.52 -7.05
C ILE A 163 -16.76 16.48 -7.85
N THR A 164 -18.08 16.28 -7.84
CA THR A 164 -19.04 17.16 -8.52
C THR A 164 -18.96 18.58 -7.97
N ALA A 165 -18.91 18.72 -6.64
CA ALA A 165 -18.75 20.00 -5.96
C ALA A 165 -17.44 20.70 -6.31
N GLU A 166 -16.32 19.96 -6.36
CA GLU A 166 -15.03 20.51 -6.82
C GLU A 166 -15.08 20.94 -8.30
N MET A 167 -15.64 20.11 -9.19
CA MET A 167 -15.79 20.44 -10.60
C MET A 167 -16.64 21.70 -10.81
N ALA A 168 -17.76 21.83 -10.10
CA ALA A 168 -18.64 22.99 -10.12
C ALA A 168 -17.93 24.25 -9.58
N ARG A 169 -17.20 24.11 -8.47
CA ARG A 169 -16.41 25.21 -7.88
C ARG A 169 -15.41 25.79 -8.88
N TRP A 170 -14.68 24.94 -9.58
CA TRP A 170 -13.64 25.37 -10.52
C TRP A 170 -14.17 25.82 -11.88
N SER A 171 -15.34 25.36 -12.29
CA SER A 171 -16.02 25.84 -13.51
C SER A 171 -16.84 27.12 -13.30
N GLY A 172 -17.14 27.49 -12.05
CA GLY A 172 -18.06 28.58 -11.72
C GLY A 172 -19.55 28.25 -11.93
N SER A 173 -19.86 27.04 -12.40
CA SER A 173 -21.23 26.54 -12.61
C SER A 173 -21.91 26.13 -11.29
N SER A 174 -23.24 25.93 -11.30
CA SER A 174 -23.94 25.34 -10.17
C SER A 174 -23.66 23.83 -10.09
N GLU A 175 -23.71 23.28 -8.86
CA GLU A 175 -23.49 21.85 -8.63
C GLU A 175 -24.56 21.01 -9.35
N GLU A 176 -25.81 21.47 -9.38
CA GLU A 176 -26.90 20.77 -10.09
C GLU A 176 -26.68 20.74 -11.59
N LYS A 177 -26.15 21.80 -12.19
CA LYS A 177 -25.86 21.84 -13.63
C LYS A 177 -24.75 20.85 -13.98
N VAL A 178 -23.67 20.81 -13.20
CA VAL A 178 -22.59 19.85 -13.41
C VAL A 178 -23.09 18.42 -13.22
N ALA A 179 -23.92 18.18 -12.21
CA ALA A 179 -24.52 16.87 -11.94
C ALA A 179 -25.41 16.40 -13.10
N ALA A 180 -26.30 17.26 -13.61
CA ALA A 180 -27.17 16.95 -14.74
C ALA A 180 -26.34 16.59 -15.98
N MET A 181 -25.32 17.39 -16.29
CA MET A 181 -24.39 17.10 -17.40
C MET A 181 -23.57 15.83 -17.17
N ALA A 182 -23.26 15.46 -15.93
CA ALA A 182 -22.56 14.22 -15.63
C ALA A 182 -23.45 12.98 -15.85
N LEU A 183 -24.76 13.10 -15.60
CA LEU A 183 -25.74 12.03 -15.76
C LEU A 183 -26.07 11.70 -17.23
N GLU A 184 -25.93 12.67 -18.15
CA GLU A 184 -26.35 12.49 -19.55
C GLU A 184 -25.74 11.22 -20.19
N GLY A 185 -26.59 10.33 -20.69
CA GLY A 185 -26.16 9.10 -21.35
C GLY A 185 -25.60 8.01 -20.41
N GLY A 186 -25.87 8.07 -19.10
CA GLY A 186 -25.54 6.99 -18.15
C GLY A 186 -24.03 6.81 -17.90
N LYS A 187 -23.25 7.88 -18.11
CA LYS A 187 -21.78 7.89 -17.99
C LYS A 187 -21.27 8.58 -16.72
N LEU A 188 -22.11 8.65 -15.68
CA LEU A 188 -21.81 9.38 -14.45
C LEU A 188 -20.42 9.05 -13.89
N GLY A 189 -20.14 7.77 -13.68
CA GLY A 189 -18.86 7.33 -13.14
C GLY A 189 -17.67 7.63 -14.04
N ASP A 190 -17.82 7.53 -15.36
CA ASP A 190 -16.72 7.76 -16.32
C ASP A 190 -16.34 9.24 -16.42
N ARG A 191 -17.33 10.13 -16.31
CA ARG A 191 -17.15 11.59 -16.32
C ARG A 191 -16.65 12.15 -15.01
N LEU A 192 -16.89 11.47 -13.88
CA LEU A 192 -16.40 11.92 -12.58
C LEU A 192 -15.03 11.31 -12.25
N LEU A 193 -14.87 9.99 -12.37
CA LEU A 193 -13.67 9.28 -11.93
C LEU A 193 -12.93 8.52 -13.03
N GLY A 194 -13.61 8.17 -14.12
CA GLY A 194 -13.06 7.37 -15.21
C GLY A 194 -12.23 8.15 -16.22
N GLU A 195 -12.04 7.55 -17.40
CA GLU A 195 -11.17 8.09 -18.46
C GLU A 195 -11.73 9.39 -19.08
N GLU A 196 -13.06 9.56 -19.11
CA GLU A 196 -13.71 10.76 -19.66
C GLU A 196 -13.62 11.98 -18.74
N ALA A 197 -13.17 11.83 -17.48
CA ALA A 197 -13.21 12.90 -16.49
C ALA A 197 -12.46 14.17 -16.91
N LYS A 198 -11.32 14.02 -17.60
CA LYS A 198 -10.55 15.15 -18.11
C LYS A 198 -11.29 15.91 -19.21
N ASP A 199 -11.93 15.19 -20.12
CA ASP A 199 -12.64 15.80 -21.25
C ASP A 199 -13.98 16.38 -20.81
N PHE A 200 -14.64 15.76 -19.84
CA PHE A 200 -15.79 16.33 -19.16
C PHE A 200 -15.44 17.66 -18.49
N CYS A 201 -14.36 17.72 -17.72
CA CYS A 201 -13.89 18.97 -17.10
C CYS A 201 -13.63 20.08 -18.12
N ARG A 202 -13.07 19.75 -19.30
CA ARG A 202 -12.90 20.72 -20.39
C ARG A 202 -14.22 21.24 -20.92
N ARG A 203 -15.24 20.37 -21.09
CA ARG A 203 -16.58 20.77 -21.56
C ARG A 203 -17.28 21.71 -20.60
N ILE A 204 -17.18 21.48 -19.29
CA ILE A 204 -17.77 22.35 -18.27
C ILE A 204 -16.90 23.58 -17.95
N GLY A 205 -15.75 23.76 -18.60
CA GLY A 205 -14.84 24.87 -18.34
C GLY A 205 -14.07 24.76 -17.01
N SER A 206 -14.02 23.58 -16.39
CA SER A 206 -13.28 23.36 -15.14
C SER A 206 -11.81 23.06 -15.42
N PRO A 207 -10.85 23.88 -14.93
CA PRO A 207 -9.43 23.56 -15.00
C PRO A 207 -9.03 22.41 -14.06
N TRP A 208 -9.91 22.01 -13.13
CA TRP A 208 -9.66 20.95 -12.16
C TRP A 208 -10.30 19.65 -12.62
N TRP A 209 -9.57 18.54 -12.50
CA TRP A 209 -10.12 17.19 -12.67
C TRP A 209 -9.40 16.21 -11.73
N PRO A 210 -10.06 15.10 -11.34
CA PRO A 210 -9.42 14.05 -10.56
C PRO A 210 -8.16 13.51 -11.24
N ASN A 211 -7.14 13.16 -10.45
CA ASN A 211 -5.84 12.66 -10.93
C ASN A 211 -4.96 13.66 -11.72
N ARG A 212 -5.36 14.93 -11.90
CA ARG A 212 -4.51 15.98 -12.52
C ARG A 212 -3.12 16.07 -11.90
N GLN A 213 -3.04 16.02 -10.56
CA GLN A 213 -1.79 16.16 -9.83
C GLN A 213 -0.87 14.94 -10.04
N ARG A 214 -1.43 13.72 -10.17
CA ARG A 214 -0.66 12.49 -10.41
C ARG A 214 0.13 12.55 -11.71
N ARG A 215 -0.48 13.11 -12.77
CA ARG A 215 0.21 13.31 -14.06
C ARG A 215 1.42 14.25 -13.95
N ARG A 216 1.34 15.29 -13.12
CA ARG A 216 2.48 16.18 -12.84
C ARG A 216 3.58 15.47 -12.05
N TRP A 217 3.22 14.55 -11.16
CA TRP A 217 4.19 13.76 -10.41
C TRP A 217 4.91 12.69 -11.26
N ASN A 218 4.31 12.20 -12.34
CA ASN A 218 5.05 11.40 -13.31
C ASN A 218 6.23 12.17 -13.93
N LEU A 219 6.15 13.50 -14.04
CA LEU A 219 7.29 14.33 -14.46
C LEU A 219 8.38 14.38 -13.38
N VAL A 220 8.00 14.45 -12.10
CA VAL A 220 8.98 14.41 -11.00
C VAL A 220 9.77 13.10 -11.01
N LEU A 221 9.13 11.96 -11.31
CA LEU A 221 9.83 10.70 -11.48
C LEU A 221 10.85 10.71 -12.63
N ALA A 222 10.65 11.55 -13.66
CA ALA A 222 11.61 11.74 -14.73
C ALA A 222 12.75 12.70 -14.34
N VAL A 223 12.46 13.68 -13.47
CA VAL A 223 13.47 14.65 -13.00
C VAL A 223 14.40 14.05 -11.95
N VAL A 224 13.94 13.14 -11.09
CA VAL A 224 14.78 12.55 -10.03
C VAL A 224 16.05 11.85 -10.55
N PRO A 225 16.00 10.98 -11.58
CA PRO A 225 17.21 10.42 -12.18
C PRO A 225 18.16 11.49 -12.73
N LEU A 226 17.63 12.53 -13.39
CA LEU A 226 18.43 13.62 -13.96
C LEU A 226 19.14 14.42 -12.86
N LEU A 227 18.43 14.77 -11.79
CA LEU A 227 19.02 15.43 -10.64
C LEU A 227 20.09 14.56 -9.96
N GLY A 228 19.87 13.25 -9.86
CA GLY A 228 20.85 12.30 -9.33
C GLY A 228 22.12 12.27 -10.17
N LEU A 229 21.98 12.24 -11.50
CA LEU A 229 23.09 12.34 -12.45
C LEU A 229 23.81 13.68 -12.35
N CYS A 230 23.10 14.80 -12.20
CA CYS A 230 23.71 16.11 -11.99
C CYS A 230 24.53 16.16 -10.69
N CYS A 231 23.99 15.67 -9.57
CA CYS A 231 24.72 15.60 -8.30
C CYS A 231 25.97 14.73 -8.41
N SER A 232 25.86 13.60 -9.11
CA SER A 232 26.99 12.71 -9.38
C SER A 232 28.05 13.35 -10.29
N ALA A 233 27.64 14.10 -11.32
CA ALA A 233 28.55 14.84 -12.19
C ALA A 233 29.31 15.94 -11.42
N VAL A 234 28.63 16.66 -10.51
CA VAL A 234 29.27 17.64 -9.62
C VAL A 234 30.30 16.97 -8.70
N LEU A 235 29.94 15.81 -8.11
CA LEU A 235 30.85 15.04 -7.26
C LEU A 235 32.07 14.52 -8.06
N THR A 236 31.85 14.12 -9.30
CA THR A 236 32.90 13.68 -10.23
C THR A 236 33.83 14.84 -10.59
N GLY A 237 33.28 16.03 -10.88
CA GLY A 237 34.06 17.24 -11.11
C GLY A 237 34.89 17.66 -9.89
N TYR A 238 34.34 17.51 -8.68
CA TYR A 238 35.09 17.72 -7.44
C TYR A 238 36.26 16.74 -7.29
N ALA A 239 36.04 15.45 -7.57
CA ALA A 239 37.09 14.43 -7.52
C ALA A 239 38.22 14.76 -8.51
N ILE A 240 37.89 15.14 -9.76
CA ILE A 240 38.88 15.55 -10.76
C ILE A 240 39.65 16.79 -10.30
N TRP A 241 38.96 17.81 -9.79
CA TRP A 241 39.59 19.04 -9.31
C TRP A 241 40.57 18.81 -8.15
N LYS A 242 40.28 17.83 -7.29
CA LYS A 242 41.18 17.42 -6.20
C LYS A 242 42.31 16.48 -6.63
N GLY A 243 42.45 16.22 -7.93
CA GLY A 243 43.49 15.31 -8.44
C GLY A 243 43.20 13.84 -8.15
N GLY A 244 41.91 13.49 -8.02
CA GLY A 244 41.49 12.11 -7.79
C GLY A 244 41.90 11.19 -8.93
N ASN A 245 42.25 9.95 -8.60
CA ASN A 245 42.64 8.94 -9.58
C ASN A 245 41.42 8.42 -10.37
N LEU A 246 41.67 7.63 -11.42
CA LEU A 246 40.60 7.10 -12.28
C LEU A 246 39.53 6.32 -11.48
N LEU A 247 39.94 5.55 -10.46
CA LEU A 247 39.00 4.80 -9.62
C LEU A 247 38.08 5.71 -8.81
N GLU A 248 38.61 6.80 -8.25
CA GLU A 248 37.84 7.82 -7.54
C GLU A 248 36.82 8.49 -8.45
N VAL A 249 37.24 8.87 -9.66
CA VAL A 249 36.37 9.51 -10.66
C VAL A 249 35.24 8.56 -11.09
N LEU A 250 35.56 7.29 -11.39
CA LEU A 250 34.56 6.28 -11.75
C LEU A 250 33.60 5.98 -10.59
N ALA A 251 34.10 5.91 -9.36
CA ALA A 251 33.27 5.70 -8.17
C ALA A 251 32.33 6.88 -7.92
N ALA A 252 32.81 8.12 -8.03
CA ALA A 252 32.01 9.33 -7.91
C ALA A 252 30.87 9.39 -8.95
N PHE A 253 31.13 8.91 -10.16
CA PHE A 253 30.11 8.85 -11.21
C PHE A 253 29.12 7.69 -10.98
N PHE A 254 29.60 6.44 -11.00
CA PHE A 254 28.69 5.28 -10.98
C PHE A 254 28.08 5.02 -9.60
N LEU A 255 28.90 4.95 -8.54
CA LEU A 255 28.40 4.68 -7.18
C LEU A 255 27.71 5.91 -6.61
N GLY A 256 28.29 7.11 -6.81
CA GLY A 256 27.64 8.37 -6.46
C GLY A 256 26.29 8.54 -7.15
N GLY A 257 26.16 8.17 -8.43
CA GLY A 257 24.90 8.15 -9.16
C GLY A 257 23.83 7.28 -8.50
N VAL A 258 24.18 6.05 -8.10
CA VAL A 258 23.25 5.15 -7.37
C VAL A 258 22.85 5.75 -6.01
N LEU A 259 23.81 6.30 -5.25
CA LEU A 259 23.57 6.90 -3.93
C LEU A 259 22.62 8.11 -4.02
N PHE A 260 22.92 9.07 -4.89
CA PHE A 260 22.08 10.25 -5.08
C PHE A 260 20.71 9.88 -5.64
N PHE A 261 20.64 8.93 -6.58
CA PHE A 261 19.36 8.46 -7.10
C PHE A 261 18.49 7.86 -6.00
N CYS A 262 19.01 6.93 -5.19
CA CYS A 262 18.28 6.35 -4.06
C CYS A 262 17.85 7.40 -3.03
N LEU A 263 18.73 8.36 -2.74
CA LEU A 263 18.44 9.44 -1.79
C LEU A 263 17.31 10.36 -2.29
N LEU A 264 17.43 10.88 -3.51
CA LEU A 264 16.44 11.77 -4.10
C LEU A 264 15.09 11.09 -4.27
N ASN A 265 15.10 9.79 -4.57
CA ASN A 265 13.91 8.94 -4.61
C ASN A 265 13.21 8.87 -3.24
N ARG A 266 13.95 8.62 -2.15
CA ARG A 266 13.41 8.64 -0.78
C ARG A 266 12.81 9.99 -0.41
N LEU A 267 13.47 11.08 -0.79
CA LEU A 267 12.96 12.45 -0.61
C LEU A 267 11.70 12.71 -1.45
N ALA A 268 11.70 12.29 -2.71
CA ALA A 268 10.56 12.44 -3.60
C ALA A 268 9.33 11.71 -3.07
N GLY A 269 9.48 10.47 -2.60
CA GLY A 269 8.40 9.71 -1.95
C GLY A 269 7.85 10.39 -0.69
N TRP A 270 8.75 10.93 0.15
CA TRP A 270 8.35 11.72 1.31
C TRP A 270 7.53 12.95 0.93
N ILE A 271 7.99 13.76 -0.04
CA ILE A 271 7.25 14.94 -0.52
C ILE A 271 5.92 14.51 -1.15
N GLN A 272 5.93 13.44 -1.94
CA GLN A 272 4.74 12.86 -2.55
C GLN A 272 3.68 12.52 -1.50
N SER A 273 4.10 12.14 -0.29
CA SER A 273 3.19 11.86 0.82
C SER A 273 2.35 13.03 1.30
N PHE A 274 2.89 14.24 1.22
CA PHE A 274 2.18 15.47 1.55
C PHE A 274 1.46 16.11 0.37
N VAL A 275 1.84 15.76 -0.86
CA VAL A 275 1.24 16.37 -2.04
C VAL A 275 0.11 15.52 -2.63
N LEU A 276 0.29 14.21 -2.75
CA LEU A 276 -0.72 13.31 -3.33
C LEU A 276 -1.48 12.46 -2.31
N SER A 277 -2.81 12.53 -2.35
CA SER A 277 -3.65 11.58 -1.63
C SER A 277 -3.62 10.21 -2.32
N PRO A 278 -3.85 9.11 -1.59
CA PRO A 278 -4.08 7.76 -2.15
C PRO A 278 -5.11 7.78 -3.30
N ALA A 279 -5.02 6.85 -4.24
CA ALA A 279 -6.05 6.73 -5.27
C ALA A 279 -7.35 6.26 -4.63
N PHE A 280 -8.47 6.89 -4.99
CA PHE A 280 -9.76 6.37 -4.59
C PHE A 280 -10.20 5.32 -5.61
N VAL A 281 -10.48 4.11 -5.12
CA VAL A 281 -11.00 3.02 -5.92
C VAL A 281 -12.49 2.86 -5.58
N PRO A 282 -13.41 3.22 -6.51
CA PRO A 282 -14.84 3.15 -6.25
C PRO A 282 -15.33 1.70 -6.13
N ARG A 283 -16.39 1.49 -5.35
CA ARG A 283 -16.89 0.17 -4.93
C ARG A 283 -18.41 0.09 -4.97
N MET A 284 -18.93 -1.09 -5.31
CA MET A 284 -20.34 -1.44 -5.12
C MET A 284 -20.67 -1.72 -3.64
N ALA A 285 -21.94 -1.79 -3.26
CA ALA A 285 -22.39 -2.09 -1.89
C ALA A 285 -22.92 -3.52 -1.71
N GLU A 286 -22.41 -4.51 -2.44
CA GLU A 286 -22.92 -5.87 -2.28
C GLU A 286 -22.44 -6.48 -0.95
N VAL A 287 -23.37 -7.12 -0.25
CA VAL A 287 -23.16 -7.75 1.06
C VAL A 287 -22.65 -9.19 0.96
N ALA A 288 -22.74 -9.79 -0.23
CA ALA A 288 -22.30 -11.15 -0.54
C ALA A 288 -22.12 -11.35 -2.06
N PRO A 289 -21.25 -12.29 -2.49
CA PRO A 289 -21.15 -12.69 -3.89
C PRO A 289 -22.45 -13.28 -4.45
N THR A 290 -22.72 -13.02 -5.73
CA THR A 290 -23.93 -13.47 -6.42
C THR A 290 -23.70 -14.74 -7.23
N ALA A 291 -24.76 -15.42 -7.67
CA ALA A 291 -24.63 -16.62 -8.49
C ALA A 291 -23.97 -16.38 -9.86
N ARG A 292 -24.10 -15.17 -10.43
CA ARG A 292 -23.43 -14.78 -11.68
C ARG A 292 -21.96 -14.39 -11.46
N ASP A 293 -21.65 -13.93 -10.27
CA ASP A 293 -20.34 -13.38 -9.90
C ASP A 293 -19.72 -14.22 -8.78
N ARG A 294 -19.69 -15.55 -8.98
CA ARG A 294 -19.13 -16.48 -7.99
C ARG A 294 -17.67 -16.16 -7.70
N LEU A 295 -17.29 -16.34 -6.45
CA LEU A 295 -15.95 -16.08 -5.95
C LEU A 295 -15.27 -17.38 -5.53
N LEU A 296 -14.06 -17.61 -6.02
CA LEU A 296 -13.19 -18.69 -5.56
C LEU A 296 -12.07 -18.11 -4.70
N VAL A 297 -12.01 -18.46 -3.43
CA VAL A 297 -10.89 -18.10 -2.54
C VAL A 297 -9.84 -19.20 -2.64
N VAL A 298 -8.64 -18.84 -3.10
CA VAL A 298 -7.55 -19.78 -3.37
C VAL A 298 -6.40 -19.52 -2.41
N VAL A 299 -5.96 -20.56 -1.70
CA VAL A 299 -4.74 -20.56 -0.89
C VAL A 299 -3.68 -21.42 -1.57
N PRO A 300 -2.62 -20.83 -2.15
CA PRO A 300 -1.52 -21.59 -2.69
C PRO A 300 -0.58 -22.06 -1.58
N ILE A 301 -0.18 -23.33 -1.64
CA ILE A 301 0.86 -23.91 -0.79
C ILE A 301 1.90 -24.63 -1.65
N GLN A 302 3.14 -24.62 -1.17
CA GLN A 302 4.22 -25.43 -1.71
C GLN A 302 4.79 -26.19 -0.50
N GLY A 303 4.66 -27.51 -0.48
CA GLY A 303 4.97 -28.28 0.71
C GLY A 303 5.15 -29.76 0.47
N GLU A 304 6.13 -30.36 1.17
CA GLU A 304 6.49 -31.78 1.16
C GLU A 304 5.76 -32.56 2.27
N THR A 305 5.13 -31.85 3.21
CA THR A 305 4.70 -32.44 4.48
C THR A 305 3.18 -32.39 4.67
N PRO A 306 2.58 -33.43 5.28
CA PRO A 306 1.15 -33.42 5.64
C PRO A 306 0.73 -32.20 6.47
N GLN A 307 1.63 -31.70 7.34
CA GLN A 307 1.36 -30.55 8.20
C GLN A 307 1.20 -29.24 7.41
N GLU A 308 1.81 -29.11 6.23
CA GLU A 308 1.64 -27.94 5.36
C GLU A 308 0.26 -27.92 4.71
N ALA A 309 -0.25 -29.08 4.31
CA ALA A 309 -1.62 -29.23 3.81
C ALA A 309 -2.65 -28.87 4.90
N GLU A 310 -2.46 -29.37 6.13
CA GLU A 310 -3.31 -29.03 7.28
C GLU A 310 -3.32 -27.53 7.56
N ARG A 311 -2.15 -26.87 7.56
CA ARG A 311 -2.04 -25.41 7.73
C ARG A 311 -2.76 -24.65 6.61
N GLY A 312 -2.69 -25.18 5.38
CA GLY A 312 -3.44 -24.65 4.22
C GLY A 312 -4.95 -24.68 4.46
N TYR A 313 -5.50 -25.82 4.88
CA TYR A 313 -6.92 -25.95 5.22
C TYR A 313 -7.32 -25.12 6.43
N GLN A 314 -6.48 -25.04 7.48
CA GLN A 314 -6.73 -24.12 8.59
C GLN A 314 -6.85 -22.66 8.12
N ALA A 315 -6.06 -22.25 7.13
CA ALA A 315 -6.17 -20.94 6.52
C ALA A 315 -7.50 -20.78 5.75
N LEU A 316 -7.87 -21.73 4.91
CA LEU A 316 -9.14 -21.74 4.19
C LEU A 316 -10.33 -21.71 5.13
N CYS A 317 -10.35 -22.54 6.17
CA CYS A 317 -11.36 -22.50 7.23
C CYS A 317 -11.41 -21.12 7.88
N SER A 318 -10.26 -20.51 8.19
CA SER A 318 -10.22 -19.14 8.73
C SER A 318 -10.85 -18.12 7.77
N HIS A 319 -10.70 -18.28 6.45
CA HIS A 319 -11.36 -17.45 5.45
C HIS A 319 -12.86 -17.73 5.36
N TYR A 320 -13.26 -19.01 5.43
CA TYR A 320 -14.66 -19.44 5.49
C TYR A 320 -15.40 -18.79 6.66
N HIS A 321 -14.87 -18.84 7.88
CA HIS A 321 -15.54 -18.24 9.05
C HIS A 321 -15.74 -16.73 8.94
N ARG A 322 -14.91 -16.02 8.15
CA ARG A 322 -15.01 -14.56 8.00
C ARG A 322 -15.95 -14.16 6.88
N LEU A 323 -15.87 -14.84 5.73
CA LEU A 323 -16.63 -14.46 4.53
C LEU A 323 -17.91 -15.28 4.32
N GLY A 324 -17.90 -16.57 4.68
CA GLY A 324 -18.96 -17.58 4.51
C GLY A 324 -20.22 -17.14 3.77
N SER A 325 -20.40 -17.60 2.52
CA SER A 325 -21.54 -17.28 1.67
C SER A 325 -21.78 -18.40 0.64
N GLN A 326 -23.02 -18.53 0.14
CA GLN A 326 -23.44 -19.61 -0.77
C GLN A 326 -22.71 -19.62 -2.13
N ASN A 327 -22.24 -18.45 -2.60
CA ASN A 327 -21.57 -18.30 -3.91
C ASN A 327 -20.05 -18.16 -3.75
N VAL A 328 -19.50 -18.69 -2.66
CA VAL A 328 -18.06 -18.68 -2.38
C VAL A 328 -17.57 -20.11 -2.19
N ASP A 329 -16.59 -20.49 -3.00
CA ASP A 329 -15.89 -21.77 -2.89
C ASP A 329 -14.45 -21.52 -2.41
N TYR A 330 -13.85 -22.52 -1.75
CA TYR A 330 -12.55 -22.42 -1.10
C TYR A 330 -11.63 -23.51 -1.64
N LEU A 331 -10.49 -23.14 -2.21
CA LEU A 331 -9.61 -24.08 -2.90
C LEU A 331 -8.19 -24.01 -2.36
N LEU A 332 -7.66 -25.16 -1.96
CA LEU A 332 -6.24 -25.33 -1.67
C LEU A 332 -5.53 -25.65 -2.98
N LEU A 333 -4.62 -24.77 -3.41
CA LEU A 333 -3.80 -25.00 -4.60
C LEU A 333 -2.44 -25.53 -4.15
N TRP A 334 -2.26 -26.84 -4.24
CA TRP A 334 -1.04 -27.49 -3.79
C TRP A 334 -0.08 -27.75 -4.94
N ASP A 335 1.07 -27.08 -4.85
CA ASP A 335 2.17 -27.20 -5.79
C ASP A 335 3.21 -28.20 -5.26
N VAL A 336 3.30 -29.38 -5.89
CA VAL A 336 4.18 -30.44 -5.42
C VAL A 336 5.65 -30.00 -5.53
N PRO A 337 6.41 -30.04 -4.43
CA PRO A 337 7.76 -29.53 -4.35
C PRO A 337 8.72 -30.38 -5.20
N PRO A 338 9.78 -29.77 -5.75
CA PRO A 338 10.57 -30.43 -6.78
C PRO A 338 11.54 -31.49 -6.25
N ASP A 339 11.64 -32.64 -6.92
CA ASP A 339 12.36 -33.86 -6.51
C ASP A 339 13.08 -34.54 -7.70
N ASP A 340 13.86 -35.59 -7.44
CA ASP A 340 14.51 -36.43 -8.46
C ASP A 340 13.55 -37.51 -8.99
N ARG A 341 12.44 -37.76 -8.29
CA ARG A 341 11.36 -38.67 -8.72
C ARG A 341 10.10 -37.90 -9.09
N ILE A 342 9.28 -38.48 -9.98
CA ILE A 342 8.00 -37.90 -10.38
C ILE A 342 7.00 -37.87 -9.22
N VAL A 343 6.91 -38.98 -8.48
CA VAL A 343 6.08 -39.17 -7.27
C VAL A 343 6.93 -39.88 -6.22
N THR A 344 6.81 -39.48 -4.96
CA THR A 344 7.46 -40.09 -3.80
C THR A 344 6.41 -40.55 -2.79
N GLU A 345 6.77 -41.48 -1.89
CA GLU A 345 5.91 -41.93 -0.79
C GLU A 345 5.42 -40.76 0.06
N ARG A 346 6.26 -39.75 0.29
CA ARG A 346 5.90 -38.53 1.04
C ARG A 346 4.82 -37.71 0.34
N ASP A 347 4.85 -37.66 -0.98
CA ASP A 347 3.81 -36.95 -1.74
C ASP A 347 2.46 -37.67 -1.61
N GLU A 348 2.46 -39.00 -1.62
CA GLU A 348 1.26 -39.81 -1.46
C GLU A 348 0.69 -39.70 -0.03
N GLU A 349 1.55 -39.73 0.99
CA GLU A 349 1.16 -39.48 2.38
C GLU A 349 0.56 -38.09 2.58
N ALA A 350 1.24 -37.05 2.07
CA ALA A 350 0.75 -35.68 2.15
C ALA A 350 -0.56 -35.49 1.35
N PHE A 351 -0.71 -36.19 0.22
CA PHE A 351 -1.92 -36.14 -0.60
C PHE A 351 -3.11 -36.80 0.10
N THR A 352 -2.90 -37.99 0.64
CA THR A 352 -3.93 -38.72 1.39
C THR A 352 -4.40 -37.86 2.56
N ARG A 353 -3.45 -37.28 3.32
CA ARG A 353 -3.81 -36.40 4.42
C ARG A 353 -4.54 -35.14 3.97
N ALA A 354 -4.12 -34.52 2.87
CA ALA A 354 -4.80 -33.34 2.32
C ALA A 354 -6.25 -33.65 1.93
N LEU A 355 -6.49 -34.83 1.35
CA LEU A 355 -7.81 -35.31 1.00
C LEU A 355 -8.67 -35.53 2.26
N ASP A 356 -8.16 -36.23 3.27
CA ASP A 356 -8.87 -36.46 4.53
C ASP A 356 -9.28 -35.14 5.18
N VAL A 357 -8.35 -34.17 5.26
CA VAL A 357 -8.62 -32.86 5.86
C VAL A 357 -9.65 -32.07 5.05
N MET A 358 -9.64 -32.19 3.72
CA MET A 358 -10.67 -31.59 2.86
C MET A 358 -12.04 -32.17 3.17
N GLU A 359 -12.15 -33.50 3.29
CA GLU A 359 -13.39 -34.20 3.59
C GLU A 359 -13.89 -33.84 5.00
N GLU A 360 -13.01 -33.83 6.01
CA GLU A 360 -13.31 -33.36 7.36
C GLU A 360 -13.87 -31.93 7.34
N CYS A 361 -13.27 -31.02 6.57
CA CYS A 361 -13.75 -29.63 6.45
C CYS A 361 -15.12 -29.57 5.77
N ASN A 362 -15.34 -30.34 4.69
CA ASN A 362 -16.62 -30.39 3.98
C ASN A 362 -17.75 -30.99 4.83
N GLN A 363 -17.44 -32.01 5.66
CA GLN A 363 -18.38 -32.60 6.60
C GLN A 363 -18.71 -31.65 7.76
N LYS A 364 -17.69 -30.96 8.30
CA LYS A 364 -17.84 -30.08 9.47
C LYS A 364 -18.53 -28.76 9.15
N TYR A 365 -18.31 -28.21 7.96
CA TYR A 365 -18.76 -26.87 7.59
C TYR A 365 -19.81 -26.90 6.49
N SER A 366 -19.38 -27.02 5.23
CA SER A 366 -20.23 -26.99 4.04
C SER A 366 -19.46 -27.61 2.88
N PRO A 367 -20.11 -28.28 1.91
CA PRO A 367 -19.46 -28.87 0.74
C PRO A 367 -19.01 -27.79 -0.26
N CYS A 368 -18.01 -27.00 0.12
CA CYS A 368 -17.42 -25.89 -0.64
C CYS A 368 -15.89 -25.84 -0.59
N PHE A 369 -15.22 -26.83 0.01
CA PHE A 369 -13.77 -26.95 0.05
C PHE A 369 -13.26 -27.89 -1.04
N TYR A 370 -12.26 -27.43 -1.80
CA TYR A 370 -11.67 -28.11 -2.93
C TYR A 370 -10.15 -28.24 -2.76
N LEU A 371 -9.56 -29.22 -3.43
CA LEU A 371 -8.13 -29.46 -3.51
C LEU A 371 -7.73 -29.49 -4.99
N ALA A 372 -6.85 -28.59 -5.41
CA ALA A 372 -6.18 -28.67 -6.70
C ALA A 372 -4.73 -29.09 -6.48
N VAL A 373 -4.38 -30.29 -6.93
CA VAL A 373 -3.01 -30.82 -6.82
C VAL A 373 -2.34 -30.71 -8.16
N ARG A 374 -1.14 -30.16 -8.16
CA ARG A 374 -0.33 -29.99 -9.34
C ARG A 374 0.90 -30.87 -9.26
N TYR A 375 1.01 -31.81 -10.18
CA TYR A 375 2.06 -32.82 -10.19
C TYR A 375 3.33 -32.32 -10.88
N ARG A 376 4.47 -32.96 -10.55
CA ARG A 376 5.76 -32.63 -11.14
C ARG A 376 5.77 -32.97 -12.64
N GLU A 377 6.31 -32.06 -13.43
CA GLU A 377 6.66 -32.30 -14.83
C GLU A 377 8.19 -32.28 -14.97
N TYR A 378 8.73 -33.03 -15.94
CA TYR A 378 10.19 -33.06 -16.13
C TYR A 378 10.68 -31.74 -16.73
N ASN A 379 11.40 -30.96 -15.95
CA ASN A 379 12.02 -29.73 -16.43
C ASN A 379 13.38 -30.05 -17.06
N ARG A 380 13.42 -30.12 -18.39
CA ARG A 380 14.65 -30.42 -19.15
C ARG A 380 15.78 -29.43 -18.88
N ARG A 381 15.47 -28.17 -18.58
CA ARG A 381 16.49 -27.15 -18.28
C ARG A 381 17.13 -27.43 -16.94
N GLU A 382 16.33 -27.72 -15.93
CA GLU A 382 16.83 -27.97 -14.57
C GLU A 382 17.19 -29.43 -14.28
N ALA A 383 17.02 -30.32 -15.26
CA ALA A 383 17.29 -31.76 -15.18
C ALA A 383 16.69 -32.42 -13.93
N ARG A 384 15.44 -32.05 -13.59
CA ARG A 384 14.73 -32.50 -12.39
C ARG A 384 13.22 -32.50 -12.58
N TRP A 385 12.50 -33.22 -11.72
CA TRP A 385 11.05 -33.20 -11.68
C TRP A 385 10.55 -32.04 -10.84
N GLN A 386 9.77 -31.15 -11.44
CA GLN A 386 9.23 -30.00 -10.73
C GLN A 386 7.96 -29.46 -11.34
N CYS A 387 7.14 -28.84 -10.50
CA CYS A 387 6.07 -28.00 -11.00
C CYS A 387 6.63 -26.77 -11.71
N PHE A 388 6.19 -26.58 -12.94
CA PHE A 388 6.64 -25.53 -13.85
C PHE A 388 6.50 -24.11 -13.29
N ASP A 389 7.54 -23.27 -13.27
CA ASP A 389 7.40 -21.83 -12.94
C ASP A 389 6.75 -21.52 -11.57
N GLY A 390 6.78 -22.48 -10.62
CA GLY A 390 6.28 -22.34 -9.24
C GLY A 390 4.89 -21.71 -9.13
N ARG A 391 4.75 -20.68 -8.29
CA ARG A 391 3.48 -19.97 -8.03
C ARG A 391 2.87 -19.30 -9.27
N LEU A 392 3.70 -18.82 -10.21
CA LEU A 392 3.24 -18.24 -11.48
C LEU A 392 2.56 -19.31 -12.32
N GLY A 393 3.24 -20.45 -12.48
CA GLY A 393 2.67 -21.63 -13.13
C GLY A 393 1.42 -22.11 -12.42
N ALA A 394 1.42 -22.23 -11.10
CA ALA A 394 0.27 -22.74 -10.33
C ALA A 394 -1.02 -21.94 -10.60
N VAL A 395 -0.92 -20.60 -10.58
CA VAL A 395 -2.06 -19.72 -10.88
C VAL A 395 -2.49 -19.81 -12.34
N SER A 396 -1.53 -19.81 -13.28
CA SER A 396 -1.81 -19.97 -14.71
C SER A 396 -2.52 -21.30 -15.00
N ASP A 397 -2.03 -22.37 -14.39
CA ASP A 397 -2.52 -23.74 -14.56
C ASP A 397 -3.92 -23.91 -14.00
N LEU A 398 -4.18 -23.34 -12.83
CA LEU A 398 -5.50 -23.28 -12.24
C LEU A 398 -6.47 -22.50 -13.14
N ASN A 399 -6.06 -21.32 -13.65
CA ASN A 399 -6.94 -20.50 -14.47
C ASN A 399 -7.36 -21.21 -15.76
N ARG A 400 -6.42 -21.87 -16.44
CA ARG A 400 -6.70 -22.70 -17.63
C ARG A 400 -7.72 -23.80 -17.32
N TYR A 401 -7.52 -24.50 -16.21
CA TYR A 401 -8.44 -25.56 -15.77
C TYR A 401 -9.84 -24.99 -15.50
N LEU A 402 -9.95 -23.85 -14.80
CA LEU A 402 -11.23 -23.19 -14.50
C LEU A 402 -11.95 -22.66 -15.74
N LEU A 403 -11.21 -22.35 -16.81
CA LEU A 403 -11.72 -21.95 -18.13
C LEU A 403 -12.05 -23.13 -19.05
N GLY A 404 -11.90 -24.37 -18.57
CA GLY A 404 -12.31 -25.58 -19.30
C GLY A 404 -11.21 -26.21 -20.18
N GLU A 405 -9.97 -25.73 -20.11
CA GLU A 405 -8.86 -26.38 -20.79
C GLU A 405 -8.44 -27.65 -20.04
N ARG A 406 -8.40 -28.79 -20.75
CA ARG A 406 -7.86 -30.03 -20.20
C ARG A 406 -6.35 -29.89 -19.96
N ARG A 407 -5.90 -30.27 -18.78
CA ARG A 407 -4.49 -30.28 -18.42
C ARG A 407 -4.14 -31.50 -17.58
N GLU A 408 -3.21 -32.31 -18.07
CA GLU A 408 -2.84 -33.59 -17.44
C GLU A 408 -2.10 -33.40 -16.10
N GLY A 409 -1.41 -32.27 -15.92
CA GLY A 409 -0.60 -31.99 -14.72
C GLY A 409 -1.35 -31.41 -13.50
N ILE A 410 -2.66 -31.18 -13.58
CA ILE A 410 -3.46 -30.66 -12.46
C ILE A 410 -4.70 -31.52 -12.22
N ARG A 411 -4.93 -31.91 -10.97
CA ARG A 411 -6.08 -32.69 -10.54
C ARG A 411 -6.90 -31.88 -9.54
N LEU A 412 -8.15 -31.57 -9.91
CA LEU A 412 -9.11 -30.93 -9.01
C LEU A 412 -9.99 -31.99 -8.35
N LEU A 413 -10.08 -31.91 -7.03
CA LEU A 413 -10.91 -32.75 -6.17
C LEU A 413 -11.81 -31.85 -5.33
N GLY A 414 -13.00 -32.34 -5.03
CA GLY A 414 -13.97 -31.61 -4.24
C GLY A 414 -15.27 -32.39 -4.08
N PRO A 415 -16.21 -31.87 -3.28
CA PRO A 415 -17.46 -32.56 -2.94
C PRO A 415 -18.46 -32.62 -4.10
N LYS A 416 -18.26 -31.78 -5.13
CA LYS A 416 -19.09 -31.69 -6.34
C LYS A 416 -18.24 -31.11 -7.47
N LEU A 417 -18.77 -31.09 -8.69
CA LEU A 417 -18.12 -30.37 -9.78
C LEU A 417 -18.05 -28.88 -9.47
N LEU A 418 -16.85 -28.31 -9.51
CA LEU A 418 -16.66 -26.88 -9.27
C LEU A 418 -17.32 -26.07 -10.40
N THR A 419 -18.27 -25.22 -10.04
CA THR A 419 -18.84 -24.26 -10.99
C THR A 419 -17.80 -23.19 -11.30
N SER A 420 -17.57 -22.87 -12.58
CA SER A 420 -16.55 -21.89 -12.97
C SER A 420 -16.80 -20.54 -12.27
N PRO A 421 -15.82 -20.02 -11.51
CA PRO A 421 -15.96 -18.75 -10.82
C PRO A 421 -15.69 -17.59 -11.78
N ARG A 422 -16.39 -16.47 -11.60
CA ARG A 422 -16.04 -15.23 -12.31
C ARG A 422 -14.82 -14.57 -11.71
N TYR A 423 -14.72 -14.58 -10.38
CA TYR A 423 -13.64 -13.93 -9.66
C TYR A 423 -12.82 -14.94 -8.85
N VAL A 424 -11.50 -14.77 -8.85
CA VAL A 424 -10.58 -15.56 -8.04
C VAL A 424 -9.85 -14.63 -7.08
N MET A 425 -9.86 -14.98 -5.79
CA MET A 425 -9.13 -14.26 -4.74
C MET A 425 -7.98 -15.13 -4.23
N LEU A 426 -6.76 -14.76 -4.60
CA LEU A 426 -5.53 -15.40 -4.14
C LEU A 426 -5.14 -14.84 -2.78
N LEU A 427 -4.94 -15.70 -1.79
CA LEU A 427 -4.50 -15.33 -0.44
C LEU A 427 -3.43 -16.31 0.06
N GLU A 428 -2.32 -15.81 0.56
CA GLU A 428 -1.30 -16.65 1.21
C GLU A 428 -1.86 -17.27 2.51
N SER A 429 -1.31 -18.44 2.89
CA SER A 429 -1.81 -19.23 4.02
C SER A 429 -1.76 -18.52 5.37
N ASP A 430 -0.90 -17.52 5.54
CA ASP A 430 -0.76 -16.73 6.76
C ASP A 430 -1.54 -15.39 6.73
N VAL A 431 -2.13 -15.04 5.59
CA VAL A 431 -2.85 -13.78 5.40
C VAL A 431 -4.23 -13.82 6.01
N ARG A 432 -4.60 -12.76 6.70
CA ARG A 432 -5.90 -12.61 7.38
C ARG A 432 -6.44 -11.21 7.14
N MET A 433 -7.74 -11.10 6.89
CA MET A 433 -8.43 -9.84 6.65
C MET A 433 -9.79 -9.87 7.34
N LYS A 434 -10.39 -8.72 7.62
CA LYS A 434 -11.77 -8.66 8.14
C LYS A 434 -12.78 -8.90 7.00
N ARG A 435 -14.02 -9.29 7.34
CA ARG A 435 -15.09 -9.57 6.36
C ARG A 435 -15.27 -8.44 5.36
N GLU A 436 -15.29 -7.20 5.86
CA GLU A 436 -15.48 -5.99 5.07
C GLU A 436 -14.39 -5.83 4.00
N GLY A 437 -13.17 -6.28 4.29
CA GLY A 437 -12.07 -6.24 3.32
C GLY A 437 -12.26 -7.20 2.14
N TYR A 438 -12.84 -8.38 2.37
CA TYR A 438 -13.15 -9.32 1.28
C TYR A 438 -14.20 -8.72 0.35
N LEU A 439 -15.27 -8.19 0.94
CA LEU A 439 -16.35 -7.55 0.19
C LEU A 439 -15.86 -6.29 -0.51
N ALA A 440 -14.99 -5.48 0.10
CA ALA A 440 -14.41 -4.30 -0.54
C ALA A 440 -13.59 -4.64 -1.79
N LEU A 441 -12.77 -5.70 -1.73
CA LEU A 441 -12.03 -6.21 -2.90
C LEU A 441 -12.99 -6.68 -4.01
N TYR A 442 -13.98 -7.50 -3.66
CA TYR A 442 -15.00 -8.00 -4.58
C TYR A 442 -15.82 -6.86 -5.22
N ASN A 443 -16.29 -5.93 -4.41
CA ASN A 443 -17.08 -4.78 -4.83
C ASN A 443 -16.29 -3.78 -5.68
N ALA A 444 -14.96 -3.69 -5.47
CA ALA A 444 -14.08 -2.89 -6.33
C ALA A 444 -13.95 -3.51 -7.72
N MET A 445 -13.76 -4.83 -7.83
CA MET A 445 -13.69 -5.53 -9.12
C MET A 445 -14.99 -5.42 -9.93
N LYS A 446 -16.13 -5.38 -9.23
CA LYS A 446 -17.45 -5.24 -9.86
C LYS A 446 -17.79 -3.83 -10.32
N HIS A 447 -17.14 -2.82 -9.76
CA HIS A 447 -17.51 -1.44 -10.05
C HIS A 447 -17.25 -1.10 -11.54
N PRO A 448 -18.25 -0.65 -12.33
CA PRO A 448 -18.12 -0.50 -13.78
C PRO A 448 -16.99 0.43 -14.23
N VAL A 449 -16.76 1.53 -13.50
CA VAL A 449 -15.63 2.44 -13.79
C VAL A 449 -14.30 1.73 -13.66
N ASN A 450 -14.13 0.83 -12.67
CA ASN A 450 -12.86 0.13 -12.51
C ASN A 450 -12.60 -0.84 -13.66
N GLN A 451 -13.66 -1.50 -14.15
CA GLN A 451 -13.60 -2.39 -15.30
C GLN A 451 -13.25 -1.62 -16.59
N ARG A 452 -13.86 -0.46 -16.82
CA ARG A 452 -13.57 0.40 -17.98
C ARG A 452 -12.17 1.02 -17.92
N MET A 453 -11.71 1.41 -16.73
CA MET A 453 -10.33 1.82 -16.48
C MET A 453 -9.33 0.69 -16.74
N GLY A 454 -9.79 -0.56 -16.88
CA GLY A 454 -9.00 -1.74 -17.18
C GLY A 454 -8.29 -2.33 -15.96
N TYR A 455 -8.76 -2.08 -14.73
CA TYR A 455 -8.22 -2.76 -13.56
C TYR A 455 -8.61 -4.23 -13.59
N LEU A 456 -7.61 -5.11 -13.74
CA LEU A 456 -7.83 -6.56 -13.78
C LEU A 456 -7.55 -7.24 -12.45
N VAL A 457 -6.76 -6.59 -11.58
CA VAL A 457 -6.42 -7.06 -10.24
C VAL A 457 -6.70 -5.95 -9.25
N VAL A 458 -7.27 -6.30 -8.10
CA VAL A 458 -7.42 -5.41 -6.96
C VAL A 458 -6.72 -6.04 -5.76
N GLU A 459 -5.78 -5.32 -5.14
CA GLU A 459 -5.06 -5.79 -3.95
C GLU A 459 -5.27 -4.89 -2.72
N PRO A 460 -5.27 -5.48 -1.51
CA PRO A 460 -5.37 -4.73 -0.27
C PRO A 460 -3.99 -4.21 0.17
N ARG A 461 -3.99 -3.26 1.10
CA ARG A 461 -2.78 -2.88 1.83
C ARG A 461 -2.31 -4.03 2.72
N MET A 462 -1.08 -4.49 2.51
CA MET A 462 -0.45 -5.47 3.39
C MET A 462 0.16 -4.82 4.65
N ALA A 463 -0.12 -5.42 5.80
CA ALA A 463 0.50 -5.11 7.09
C ALA A 463 1.04 -6.39 7.73
N ALA A 464 2.11 -6.26 8.52
CA ALA A 464 2.63 -7.39 9.29
C ALA A 464 1.71 -7.67 10.49
N ARG A 465 1.46 -8.95 10.75
CA ARG A 465 0.73 -9.42 11.92
C ARG A 465 1.62 -9.34 13.17
N ASN A 466 1.02 -9.02 14.32
CA ASN A 466 1.67 -9.06 15.64
C ASN A 466 2.95 -8.20 15.77
N THR A 467 3.00 -7.00 15.18
CA THR A 467 4.18 -6.11 15.26
C THR A 467 4.55 -5.62 16.66
N GLU A 468 3.70 -5.82 17.67
CA GLU A 468 3.97 -5.41 19.06
C GLU A 468 4.31 -6.59 19.99
N ARG A 469 3.76 -7.79 19.72
CA ARG A 469 3.96 -9.01 20.51
C ARG A 469 4.80 -10.09 19.80
N GLY A 470 5.23 -9.82 18.57
CA GLY A 470 6.01 -10.76 17.75
C GLY A 470 7.54 -10.63 17.92
N PRO A 471 8.30 -11.43 17.15
CA PRO A 471 9.77 -11.44 17.18
C PRO A 471 10.35 -10.03 16.99
N ARG A 472 11.49 -9.73 17.65
CA ARG A 472 12.14 -8.40 17.56
C ARG A 472 12.37 -7.97 16.12
N LEU A 473 12.81 -8.90 15.28
CA LEU A 473 12.92 -8.72 13.83
C LEU A 473 11.67 -8.10 13.20
N ALA A 474 10.50 -8.66 13.48
CA ALA A 474 9.24 -8.12 12.98
C ALA A 474 8.97 -6.73 13.53
N ARG A 475 9.19 -6.47 14.82
CA ARG A 475 8.91 -5.16 15.43
C ARG A 475 9.77 -4.04 14.85
N ILE A 476 11.04 -4.31 14.59
CA ILE A 476 12.00 -3.32 14.08
C ILE A 476 11.80 -3.12 12.57
N LEU A 477 11.77 -4.20 11.78
CA LEU A 477 11.71 -4.10 10.32
C LEU A 477 10.31 -3.80 9.79
N SER A 478 9.26 -4.28 10.46
CA SER A 478 7.86 -4.02 10.08
C SER A 478 7.16 -2.96 10.94
N GLY A 479 7.86 -2.45 11.97
CA GLY A 479 7.34 -1.44 12.89
C GLY A 479 6.70 -0.29 12.14
N LYS A 480 5.64 0.29 12.73
CA LYS A 480 4.95 1.48 12.21
C LYS A 480 5.94 2.65 12.21
N SER A 481 6.78 2.74 11.19
CA SER A 481 7.54 3.94 10.87
C SER A 481 6.54 5.09 10.68
N MET A 482 6.89 6.28 11.16
CA MET A 482 6.05 7.47 11.01
C MET A 482 5.78 7.83 9.54
N LEU A 483 6.69 7.40 8.68
CA LEU A 483 6.51 7.44 7.26
C LEU A 483 5.85 6.13 6.81
N PRO A 484 4.83 6.18 5.94
CA PRO A 484 4.55 5.04 5.08
C PRO A 484 5.88 4.66 4.42
N SER A 485 6.43 3.49 4.74
CA SER A 485 7.64 2.94 4.13
C SER A 485 7.74 3.31 2.64
N ALA A 486 8.70 4.20 2.32
CA ALA A 486 8.81 4.85 1.02
C ALA A 486 8.88 3.88 -0.16
N ALA A 487 9.40 2.66 0.06
CA ALA A 487 9.61 1.68 -1.01
C ALA A 487 8.33 0.94 -1.47
N GLY A 488 7.25 0.89 -0.68
CA GLY A 488 6.10 0.02 -0.99
C GLY A 488 4.71 0.67 -0.97
N ARG A 489 4.59 1.92 -0.47
CA ARG A 489 3.28 2.56 -0.25
C ARG A 489 3.08 3.90 -0.96
N ASP A 490 4.13 4.48 -1.54
CA ASP A 490 4.02 5.79 -2.20
C ASP A 490 3.47 5.70 -3.63
N MET A 491 3.31 4.50 -4.20
CA MET A 491 2.99 4.35 -5.63
C MET A 491 1.51 4.16 -5.97
N ASP A 492 0.64 3.88 -4.99
CA ASP A 492 -0.82 4.04 -5.15
C ASP A 492 -1.18 5.48 -5.56
N ARG A 493 -0.37 6.45 -5.13
CA ARG A 493 -0.49 7.85 -5.52
C ARG A 493 -0.32 8.10 -7.02
N MET A 494 0.14 7.13 -7.81
CA MET A 494 0.19 7.21 -9.27
C MET A 494 -1.10 6.74 -9.96
N GLY A 495 -2.09 6.27 -9.20
CA GLY A 495 -3.39 5.84 -9.73
C GLY A 495 -3.41 4.39 -10.21
N ARG A 496 -2.40 3.59 -9.83
CA ARG A 496 -2.38 2.13 -9.96
C ARG A 496 -1.30 1.56 -9.04
N SER A 497 -1.43 0.30 -8.64
CA SER A 497 -0.30 -0.43 -8.05
C SER A 497 0.75 -0.71 -9.12
N LEU A 498 2.03 -0.72 -8.72
CA LEU A 498 3.17 -1.11 -9.57
C LEU A 498 3.78 -2.44 -9.12
N GLU A 499 3.23 -3.03 -8.06
CA GLU A 499 3.60 -4.35 -7.54
C GLU A 499 2.33 -5.14 -7.27
N PHE A 500 2.44 -6.46 -7.20
CA PHE A 500 1.40 -7.34 -6.71
C PHE A 500 1.92 -8.10 -5.50
N SER A 501 1.26 -7.95 -4.36
CA SER A 501 1.69 -8.59 -3.11
C SER A 501 1.56 -10.11 -3.12
N GLY A 502 0.97 -10.71 -4.16
CA GLY A 502 0.53 -12.10 -4.17
C GLY A 502 -0.86 -12.29 -3.58
N ASN A 503 -1.43 -11.25 -2.96
CA ASN A 503 -2.72 -11.27 -2.29
C ASN A 503 -3.67 -10.28 -2.97
N GLY A 504 -4.83 -10.75 -3.42
CA GLY A 504 -5.79 -9.89 -4.11
C GLY A 504 -6.83 -10.69 -4.89
N ILE A 505 -7.72 -9.98 -5.56
CA ILE A 505 -8.80 -10.54 -6.38
C ILE A 505 -8.62 -10.13 -7.84
N TYR A 506 -9.02 -10.99 -8.77
CA TYR A 506 -9.03 -10.70 -10.19
C TYR A 506 -10.22 -11.37 -10.90
N ASP A 507 -10.56 -10.84 -12.07
CA ASP A 507 -11.54 -11.42 -13.01
C ASP A 507 -10.84 -12.54 -13.78
N LEU A 508 -11.34 -13.77 -13.67
CA LEU A 508 -10.66 -14.98 -14.14
C LEU A 508 -10.30 -14.90 -15.63
N GLU A 509 -11.29 -14.59 -16.46
CA GLU A 509 -11.16 -14.58 -17.92
C GLU A 509 -10.23 -13.45 -18.36
N LYS A 510 -10.51 -12.21 -17.93
CA LYS A 510 -9.72 -11.04 -18.34
C LYS A 510 -8.28 -11.11 -17.86
N PHE A 511 -8.06 -11.62 -16.64
CA PHE A 511 -6.72 -11.78 -16.11
C PHE A 511 -5.94 -12.86 -16.88
N HIS A 512 -6.60 -13.97 -17.21
CA HIS A 512 -6.00 -15.02 -18.02
C HIS A 512 -5.62 -14.49 -19.41
N GLU A 513 -6.53 -13.81 -20.12
CA GLU A 513 -6.26 -13.18 -21.43
C GLU A 513 -5.06 -12.23 -21.39
N ALA A 514 -4.91 -11.43 -20.34
CA ALA A 514 -3.85 -10.44 -20.24
C ALA A 514 -2.47 -11.03 -19.89
N THR A 515 -2.43 -12.19 -19.22
CA THR A 515 -1.18 -12.73 -18.65
C THR A 515 -0.70 -14.02 -19.32
N PHE A 516 -1.63 -14.82 -19.85
CA PHE A 516 -1.33 -16.09 -20.47
C PHE A 516 -0.56 -15.91 -21.77
N GLY A 517 0.47 -16.73 -21.99
CA GLY A 517 1.38 -16.63 -23.15
C GLY A 517 2.33 -15.44 -23.15
N ALA A 518 2.02 -14.36 -22.41
CA ALA A 518 2.85 -13.17 -22.32
C ALA A 518 4.07 -13.36 -21.40
N ILE A 519 3.88 -14.13 -20.32
CA ILE A 519 4.93 -14.48 -19.36
C ILE A 519 5.69 -15.69 -19.89
N ARG A 520 7.00 -15.54 -20.16
CA ARG A 520 7.81 -16.65 -20.65
C ARG A 520 8.13 -17.62 -19.51
N PRO A 521 7.99 -18.93 -19.76
CA PRO A 521 8.40 -19.99 -18.85
C PRO A 521 9.84 -19.90 -18.33
N ASP A 522 10.03 -20.19 -17.03
CA ASP A 522 11.32 -20.27 -16.33
C ASP A 522 12.15 -18.98 -16.43
N THR A 523 11.49 -17.81 -16.48
CA THR A 523 12.20 -16.53 -16.54
C THR A 523 12.01 -15.66 -15.30
N LEU A 524 11.06 -15.99 -14.42
CA LEU A 524 10.63 -15.13 -13.32
C LEU A 524 10.42 -15.95 -12.05
N ILE A 525 10.89 -15.42 -10.91
CA ILE A 525 10.80 -16.12 -9.61
C ILE A 525 9.40 -15.96 -8.99
N SER A 526 8.73 -14.84 -9.26
CA SER A 526 7.52 -14.44 -8.55
C SER A 526 6.65 -13.53 -9.40
N PRO A 527 5.32 -13.57 -9.25
CA PRO A 527 4.41 -12.70 -9.97
C PRO A 527 4.49 -11.23 -9.56
N ARG A 528 5.18 -10.91 -8.44
CA ARG A 528 5.09 -9.61 -7.77
C ARG A 528 5.33 -8.41 -8.67
N LEU A 529 6.37 -8.44 -9.49
CA LEU A 529 6.70 -7.33 -10.39
C LEU A 529 6.18 -7.55 -11.81
N VAL A 530 5.61 -8.73 -12.07
CA VAL A 530 5.30 -9.20 -13.42
C VAL A 530 3.86 -8.86 -13.80
N TYR A 531 2.89 -9.16 -12.95
CA TYR A 531 1.49 -8.87 -13.27
C TYR A 531 1.22 -7.39 -13.56
N PRO A 532 1.78 -6.43 -12.80
CA PRO A 532 1.60 -5.00 -13.10
C PRO A 532 2.23 -4.53 -14.43
N LEU A 533 3.10 -5.35 -15.05
CA LEU A 533 3.63 -5.09 -16.39
C LEU A 533 2.58 -5.36 -17.46
N PHE A 534 1.76 -6.39 -17.28
CA PHE A 534 0.80 -6.87 -18.28
C PHE A 534 -0.64 -6.40 -18.02
N CYS A 535 -0.99 -6.11 -16.77
CA CYS A 535 -2.33 -5.65 -16.40
C CYS A 535 -2.29 -4.44 -15.45
N LYS A 536 -3.35 -3.62 -15.46
CA LYS A 536 -3.50 -2.56 -14.46
C LYS A 536 -4.02 -3.17 -13.16
N THR A 537 -3.33 -2.86 -12.07
CA THR A 537 -3.67 -3.30 -10.72
C THR A 537 -4.17 -2.12 -9.89
N ALA A 538 -5.32 -2.23 -9.25
CA ALA A 538 -5.86 -1.27 -8.30
C ALA A 538 -5.39 -1.58 -6.88
N PHE A 539 -5.12 -0.55 -6.07
CA PHE A 539 -4.65 -0.69 -4.70
C PHE A 539 -5.68 -0.08 -3.73
N LEU A 540 -6.25 -0.88 -2.83
CA LEU A 540 -7.16 -0.39 -1.79
C LEU A 540 -6.34 -0.03 -0.55
N SER A 541 -5.98 1.24 -0.45
CA SER A 541 -5.14 1.76 0.62
C SER A 541 -5.79 1.76 2.01
N ASP A 542 -7.12 1.75 2.05
CA ASP A 542 -7.98 1.76 3.23
C ASP A 542 -8.34 0.36 3.74
N VAL A 543 -8.24 -0.67 2.88
CA VAL A 543 -8.42 -2.07 3.27
C VAL A 543 -7.08 -2.67 3.67
N THR A 544 -6.96 -3.12 4.92
CA THR A 544 -5.73 -3.74 5.43
C THR A 544 -5.87 -5.26 5.58
N ALA A 545 -4.99 -6.00 4.91
CA ALA A 545 -4.75 -7.42 5.12
C ALA A 545 -3.48 -7.63 5.95
N TYR A 546 -3.51 -8.61 6.86
CA TYR A 546 -2.42 -8.90 7.79
C TYR A 546 -1.73 -10.21 7.40
N GLY A 547 -0.50 -10.12 6.92
CA GLY A 547 0.36 -11.27 6.60
C GLY A 547 1.38 -11.57 7.71
N GLY A 548 1.97 -12.76 7.68
CA GLY A 548 3.06 -13.12 8.58
C GLY A 548 4.37 -12.42 8.22
N PHE A 549 5.21 -12.24 9.23
CA PHE A 549 6.56 -11.74 9.08
C PHE A 549 7.56 -12.86 9.38
N PRO A 550 8.74 -12.94 8.72
CA PRO A 550 9.72 -13.97 9.04
C PRO A 550 10.05 -13.97 10.53
N GLY A 551 10.02 -15.15 11.14
CA GLY A 551 10.36 -15.30 12.55
C GLY A 551 11.87 -15.21 12.84
N ARG A 552 12.70 -15.33 11.79
CA ARG A 552 14.16 -15.35 11.86
C ARG A 552 14.80 -14.50 10.76
N TYR A 553 15.99 -14.00 11.05
CA TYR A 553 16.74 -13.12 10.18
C TYR A 553 17.25 -13.85 8.94
N SER A 554 17.67 -15.11 9.06
CA SER A 554 18.01 -15.96 7.90
C SER A 554 16.87 -16.06 6.87
N LEU A 555 15.63 -16.22 7.34
CA LEU A 555 14.43 -16.25 6.49
C LEU A 555 14.15 -14.86 5.87
N TRP A 556 14.46 -13.78 6.59
CA TRP A 556 14.41 -12.43 6.03
C TRP A 556 15.45 -12.23 4.92
N LEU A 557 16.69 -12.68 5.11
CA LEU A 557 17.75 -12.63 4.10
C LEU A 557 17.35 -13.39 2.83
N ASN A 558 16.71 -14.56 2.95
CA ASN A 558 16.16 -15.28 1.81
C ASN A 558 15.13 -14.46 1.03
N ARG A 559 14.26 -13.74 1.74
CA ARG A 559 13.29 -12.84 1.11
C ARG A 559 13.97 -11.63 0.46
N LEU A 560 15.00 -11.06 1.09
CA LEU A 560 15.76 -9.91 0.58
C LEU A 560 16.53 -10.28 -0.69
N HIS A 561 17.29 -11.37 -0.67
CA HIS A 561 18.05 -11.87 -1.82
C HIS A 561 17.13 -12.19 -3.00
N ARG A 562 15.98 -12.82 -2.74
CA ARG A 562 14.96 -13.07 -3.77
C ARG A 562 14.48 -11.77 -4.42
N ARG A 563 14.18 -10.73 -3.62
CA ARG A 563 13.75 -9.41 -4.13
C ARG A 563 14.82 -8.73 -4.97
N MET A 564 16.09 -8.81 -4.54
CA MET A 564 17.21 -8.27 -5.31
C MET A 564 17.31 -8.95 -6.68
N ARG A 565 17.16 -10.28 -6.76
CA ARG A 565 17.16 -11.03 -8.03
C ARG A 565 15.96 -10.68 -8.91
N GLU A 566 14.77 -10.59 -8.33
CA GLU A 566 13.53 -10.19 -9.02
C GLU A 566 13.69 -8.83 -9.73
N ALA A 567 14.42 -7.89 -9.12
CA ALA A 567 14.67 -6.57 -9.70
C ALA A 567 15.39 -6.63 -11.07
N TYR A 568 16.31 -7.58 -11.26
CA TYR A 568 17.01 -7.77 -12.54
C TYR A 568 16.19 -8.61 -13.52
N LEU A 569 15.47 -9.64 -13.05
CA LEU A 569 14.69 -10.54 -13.90
C LEU A 569 13.53 -9.86 -14.63
N GLN A 570 12.98 -8.78 -14.08
CA GLN A 570 11.94 -7.99 -14.75
C GLN A 570 12.47 -7.14 -15.92
N LEU A 571 13.77 -6.80 -15.96
CA LEU A 571 14.31 -5.85 -16.94
C LEU A 571 14.08 -6.25 -18.41
N PRO A 572 14.22 -7.53 -18.81
CA PRO A 572 13.91 -7.96 -20.18
C PRO A 572 12.44 -7.77 -20.58
N TYR A 573 11.52 -7.72 -19.62
CA TYR A 573 10.10 -7.44 -19.87
C TYR A 573 9.80 -5.95 -19.94
N VAL A 574 10.52 -5.15 -19.13
CA VAL A 574 10.36 -3.69 -19.04
C VAL A 574 10.99 -2.97 -20.24
N PHE A 575 12.21 -3.37 -20.62
CA PHE A 575 13.04 -2.70 -21.63
C PHE A 575 13.29 -3.55 -22.89
N GLY A 576 13.00 -4.85 -22.84
CA GLY A 576 13.27 -5.76 -23.95
C GLY A 576 12.07 -6.03 -24.86
N ARG A 577 12.28 -6.88 -25.86
CA ARG A 577 11.28 -7.29 -26.87
C ARG A 577 10.22 -8.28 -26.34
N ARG A 578 10.10 -8.45 -25.01
CA ARG A 578 9.17 -9.41 -24.38
C ARG A 578 7.78 -8.84 -24.08
N GLY A 579 7.44 -7.68 -24.67
CA GLY A 579 6.05 -7.39 -25.03
C GLY A 579 5.16 -6.69 -24.00
N ALA A 580 5.63 -6.37 -22.78
CA ALA A 580 4.76 -5.71 -21.80
C ALA A 580 4.49 -4.21 -22.08
N HIS A 581 5.37 -3.54 -22.84
CA HIS A 581 5.33 -2.09 -23.16
C HIS A 581 4.75 -1.20 -22.04
N PRO A 582 5.28 -1.29 -20.80
CA PRO A 582 4.64 -0.65 -19.67
C PRO A 582 4.84 0.87 -19.71
N ASN A 583 3.97 1.61 -19.02
CA ASN A 583 4.10 3.07 -18.93
C ASN A 583 5.38 3.50 -18.20
N PHE A 584 5.71 4.79 -18.30
CA PHE A 584 6.92 5.37 -17.71
C PHE A 584 7.07 5.11 -16.20
N ALA A 585 5.97 5.14 -15.43
CA ALA A 585 6.02 4.93 -13.98
C ALA A 585 6.51 3.53 -13.61
N VAL A 586 6.10 2.49 -14.35
CA VAL A 586 6.59 1.12 -14.12
C VAL A 586 8.04 0.97 -14.54
N LYS A 587 8.46 1.61 -15.65
CA LYS A 587 9.87 1.64 -16.05
C LYS A 587 10.75 2.30 -14.98
N ALA A 588 10.32 3.44 -14.46
CA ALA A 588 11.00 4.15 -13.38
C ALA A 588 11.10 3.30 -12.11
N LYS A 589 10.02 2.58 -11.75
CA LYS A 589 10.03 1.64 -10.63
C LYS A 589 11.00 0.49 -10.82
N ALA A 590 11.07 -0.11 -12.01
CA ALA A 590 12.01 -1.19 -12.28
C ALA A 590 13.48 -0.73 -12.12
N VAL A 591 13.80 0.50 -12.56
CA VAL A 591 15.13 1.10 -12.35
C VAL A 591 15.38 1.40 -10.87
N TRP A 592 14.37 1.90 -10.16
CA TRP A 592 14.44 2.09 -8.71
C TRP A 592 14.82 0.80 -8.00
N ASP A 593 14.14 -0.31 -8.29
CA ASP A 593 14.39 -1.59 -7.63
C ASP A 593 15.82 -2.08 -7.82
N VAL A 594 16.37 -1.90 -9.02
CA VAL A 594 17.76 -2.23 -9.33
C VAL A 594 18.73 -1.31 -8.60
N ALA A 595 18.44 -0.01 -8.53
CA ALA A 595 19.28 0.91 -7.77
C ALA A 595 19.24 0.61 -6.26
N GLU A 596 18.07 0.26 -5.72
CA GLU A 596 17.90 -0.12 -4.33
C GLU A 596 18.62 -1.44 -4.01
N SER A 597 18.64 -2.41 -4.93
CA SER A 597 19.45 -3.62 -4.76
C SER A 597 20.96 -3.35 -4.80
N LEU A 598 21.40 -2.29 -5.48
CA LEU A 598 22.80 -1.86 -5.55
C LEU A 598 23.22 -0.92 -4.42
N LEU A 599 22.28 -0.42 -3.62
CA LEU A 599 22.57 0.57 -2.58
C LEU A 599 23.63 0.12 -1.56
N PRO A 600 23.60 -1.11 -1.00
CA PRO A 600 24.64 -1.55 -0.05
C PRO A 600 26.04 -1.57 -0.70
N LEU A 601 26.11 -2.06 -1.94
CA LEU A 601 27.34 -2.06 -2.74
C LEU A 601 27.84 -0.62 -2.96
N ALA A 602 26.97 0.27 -3.43
CA ALA A 602 27.33 1.66 -3.69
C ALA A 602 27.80 2.37 -2.42
N ALA A 603 27.10 2.22 -1.30
CA ALA A 603 27.47 2.88 -0.06
C ALA A 603 28.79 2.34 0.50
N SER A 604 28.91 1.03 0.64
CA SER A 604 30.11 0.41 1.21
C SER A 604 31.36 0.68 0.37
N GLN A 605 31.29 0.48 -0.95
CA GLN A 605 32.44 0.66 -1.84
C GLN A 605 32.78 2.13 -2.03
N PHE A 606 31.79 3.03 -2.05
CA PHE A 606 32.07 4.46 -2.10
C PHE A 606 32.77 4.93 -0.81
N PHE A 607 32.41 4.38 0.35
CA PHE A 607 33.14 4.64 1.58
C PHE A 607 34.57 4.07 1.55
N VAL A 608 34.77 2.86 1.01
CA VAL A 608 36.12 2.31 0.82
C VAL A 608 36.96 3.23 -0.08
N VAL A 609 36.45 3.64 -1.25
CA VAL A 609 37.17 4.55 -2.14
C VAL A 609 37.51 5.88 -1.46
N SER A 610 36.66 6.37 -0.55
CA SER A 610 36.95 7.59 0.21
C SER A 610 38.21 7.53 1.07
N THR A 611 38.58 6.35 1.58
CA THR A 611 39.80 6.18 2.40
C THR A 611 41.05 6.30 1.53
N TYR A 612 40.97 5.92 0.25
CA TYR A 612 42.05 6.02 -0.74
C TYR A 612 42.13 7.38 -1.45
N SER A 613 41.07 8.19 -1.37
CA SER A 613 40.93 9.41 -2.17
C SER A 613 41.81 10.59 -1.71
N ALA A 614 42.19 11.46 -2.65
CA ALA A 614 42.83 12.74 -2.33
C ALA A 614 41.82 13.81 -1.84
N GLY A 615 40.52 13.60 -2.08
CA GLY A 615 39.44 14.48 -1.65
C GLY A 615 39.17 14.49 -0.14
N ASN A 616 38.16 15.27 0.28
CA ASN A 616 37.73 15.35 1.67
C ASN A 616 36.98 14.06 2.08
N PRO A 617 37.54 13.23 2.99
CA PRO A 617 36.93 11.96 3.36
C PRO A 617 35.59 12.14 4.09
N TRP A 618 35.36 13.25 4.77
CA TRP A 618 34.08 13.52 5.44
C TRP A 618 32.95 13.78 4.46
N LEU A 619 33.23 14.41 3.32
CA LEU A 619 32.24 14.61 2.25
C LEU A 619 31.82 13.26 1.67
N TYR A 620 32.77 12.40 1.33
CA TYR A 620 32.48 11.10 0.76
C TYR A 620 31.80 10.15 1.76
N ALA A 621 32.19 10.19 3.04
CA ALA A 621 31.48 9.50 4.11
C ALA A 621 30.02 9.99 4.25
N ALA A 622 29.81 11.31 4.22
CA ALA A 622 28.47 11.88 4.27
C ALA A 622 27.60 11.42 3.09
N VAL A 623 28.13 11.42 1.87
CA VAL A 623 27.41 10.94 0.67
C VAL A 623 27.11 9.44 0.75
N SER A 624 28.07 8.62 1.20
CA SER A 624 27.88 7.17 1.39
C SER A 624 26.76 6.86 2.40
N PHE A 625 26.72 7.59 3.51
CA PHE A 625 25.82 7.29 4.62
C PHE A 625 24.47 8.02 4.55
N ALA A 626 24.39 9.08 3.74
CA ALA A 626 23.19 9.89 3.55
C ALA A 626 21.93 9.07 3.26
N PRO A 627 21.93 8.06 2.37
CA PRO A 627 20.75 7.24 2.13
C PRO A 627 20.22 6.56 3.39
N TYR A 628 21.07 6.09 4.31
CA TYR A 628 20.63 5.39 5.52
C TYR A 628 20.10 6.36 6.58
N TRP A 629 20.76 7.50 6.79
CA TRP A 629 20.39 8.40 7.90
C TRP A 629 19.34 9.46 7.55
N ILE A 630 19.24 9.88 6.29
CA ILE A 630 18.24 10.88 5.88
C ILE A 630 16.80 10.38 6.11
N PRO A 631 16.42 9.12 5.84
CA PRO A 631 15.08 8.62 6.20
C PRO A 631 14.74 8.71 7.69
N ALA A 632 15.73 8.56 8.58
CA ALA A 632 15.53 8.77 10.01
C ALA A 632 15.32 10.26 10.34
N LEU A 633 16.06 11.16 9.69
CA LEU A 633 15.87 12.60 9.81
C LEU A 633 14.51 13.05 9.28
N ILE A 634 14.10 12.54 8.13
CA ILE A 634 12.77 12.77 7.53
C ILE A 634 11.66 12.36 8.51
N GLN A 635 11.82 11.23 9.20
CA GLN A 635 10.86 10.80 10.24
C GLN A 635 10.81 11.79 11.41
N GLY A 636 11.97 12.28 11.88
CA GLY A 636 12.04 13.29 12.93
C GLY A 636 11.36 14.61 12.52
N VAL A 637 11.64 15.11 11.32
CA VAL A 637 10.98 16.29 10.75
C VAL A 637 9.47 16.07 10.62
N SER A 638 9.05 14.89 10.17
CA SER A 638 7.63 14.56 10.05
C SER A 638 6.91 14.53 11.39
N LEU A 639 7.60 14.16 12.48
CA LEU A 639 7.06 14.27 13.84
C LEU A 639 6.89 15.72 14.28
N LEU A 640 7.88 16.57 14.01
CA LEU A 640 7.81 18.00 14.34
C LEU A 640 6.69 18.69 13.56
N LEU A 641 6.50 18.31 12.30
CA LEU A 641 5.44 18.82 11.45
C LEU A 641 4.09 18.12 11.69
N TRP A 642 4.03 17.06 12.50
CA TRP A 642 2.82 16.27 12.75
C TRP A 642 1.62 17.11 13.21
N PRO A 643 1.74 18.06 14.17
CA PRO A 643 0.61 18.90 14.57
C PRO A 643 0.03 19.69 13.39
N PHE A 644 0.88 20.02 12.42
CA PHE A 644 0.51 20.73 11.21
C PHE A 644 0.11 19.81 10.05
N LEU A 645 0.35 18.49 10.12
CA LEU A 645 0.15 17.54 9.00
C LEU A 645 -0.74 16.34 9.37
N SER A 646 -1.34 16.38 10.55
CA SER A 646 -2.12 15.36 11.28
C SER A 646 -3.28 14.69 10.53
N TRP A 647 -3.62 15.13 9.31
CA TRP A 647 -4.73 14.58 8.52
C TRP A 647 -4.29 13.51 7.49
N ARG A 648 -3.00 13.38 7.17
CA ARG A 648 -2.54 12.50 6.07
C ARG A 648 -1.70 11.30 6.46
N ASN A 649 -1.11 11.30 7.65
CA ASN A 649 -0.24 10.23 8.12
C ASN A 649 -0.87 9.60 9.37
N GLY A 650 -0.69 8.30 9.59
CA GLY A 650 -1.22 7.61 10.77
C GLY A 650 -0.56 8.08 12.07
N SER A 651 -1.17 7.78 13.23
CA SER A 651 -0.74 8.21 14.57
C SER A 651 0.78 8.33 14.72
N GLY A 652 1.31 9.56 14.68
CA GLY A 652 2.71 9.84 14.99
C GLY A 652 3.00 9.47 16.44
N SER A 653 3.67 8.35 16.67
CA SER A 653 4.11 7.92 17.99
C SER A 653 5.62 7.94 18.05
N SER A 654 6.21 8.52 19.11
CA SER A 654 7.66 8.50 19.37
C SER A 654 8.28 7.12 19.22
N LYS A 655 7.52 6.05 19.51
CA LYS A 655 7.92 4.66 19.25
C LYS A 655 8.20 4.36 17.77
N GLY A 656 7.42 4.93 16.86
CA GLY A 656 7.59 4.79 15.41
C GLY A 656 8.86 5.46 14.88
N LEU A 657 9.25 6.60 15.45
CA LEU A 657 10.54 7.24 15.16
C LEU A 657 11.69 6.35 15.62
N TRP A 658 11.59 5.82 16.84
CA TRP A 658 12.61 4.92 17.39
C TRP A 658 12.80 3.66 16.56
N TYR A 659 11.71 2.99 16.15
CA TYR A 659 11.79 1.84 15.23
C TYR A 659 12.41 2.23 13.88
N GLY A 660 12.10 3.43 13.37
CA GLY A 660 12.72 3.98 12.17
C GLY A 660 14.24 4.11 12.31
N ILE A 661 14.72 4.75 13.37
CA ILE A 661 16.15 4.93 13.66
C ILE A 661 16.83 3.56 13.81
N GLN A 662 16.22 2.64 14.56
CA GLN A 662 16.75 1.29 14.73
C GLN A 662 16.87 0.56 13.39
N ARG A 663 15.85 0.63 12.54
CA ARG A 663 15.87 -0.02 11.22
C ARG A 663 17.00 0.51 10.35
N GLU A 664 17.15 1.83 10.25
CA GLU A 664 18.20 2.44 9.43
C GLU A 664 19.60 2.18 10.00
N GLY A 665 19.77 2.23 11.33
CA GLY A 665 21.03 1.91 11.99
C GLY A 665 21.43 0.44 11.82
N ILE A 666 20.46 -0.48 11.88
CA ILE A 666 20.69 -1.91 11.59
C ILE A 666 21.07 -2.11 10.13
N ALA A 667 20.35 -1.49 9.18
CA ALA A 667 20.70 -1.56 7.76
C ALA A 667 22.11 -1.01 7.49
N PHE A 668 22.52 0.05 8.20
CA PHE A 668 23.86 0.60 8.11
C PHE A 668 24.94 -0.37 8.63
N ILE A 669 24.73 -1.02 9.77
CA ILE A 669 25.65 -2.03 10.32
C ILE A 669 25.78 -3.23 9.38
N LEU A 670 24.68 -3.65 8.76
CA LEU A 670 24.61 -4.79 7.86
C LEU A 670 25.11 -4.49 6.44
N CYS A 671 25.32 -3.22 6.10
CA CYS A 671 25.62 -2.75 4.75
C CYS A 671 26.77 -3.53 4.08
N ALA A 672 27.89 -3.74 4.77
CA ALA A 672 29.03 -4.49 4.22
C ALA A 672 28.70 -5.95 3.89
N PHE A 673 27.89 -6.61 4.72
CA PHE A 673 27.42 -7.96 4.46
C PHE A 673 26.39 -7.97 3.32
N GLU A 674 25.46 -7.02 3.32
CA GLU A 674 24.45 -6.88 2.27
C GLU A 674 25.08 -6.61 0.90
N THR A 675 26.26 -6.00 0.83
CA THR A 675 27.05 -5.88 -0.41
C THR A 675 27.36 -7.23 -1.04
N ALA A 676 27.77 -8.22 -0.25
CA ALA A 676 28.02 -9.56 -0.76
C ALA A 676 26.72 -10.22 -1.27
N LEU A 677 25.59 -9.99 -0.59
CA LEU A 677 24.28 -10.46 -1.05
C LEU A 677 23.83 -9.78 -2.34
N SER A 678 24.01 -8.46 -2.45
CA SER A 678 23.71 -7.68 -3.65
C SER A 678 24.54 -8.13 -4.85
N LEU A 679 25.85 -8.36 -4.65
CA LEU A 679 26.75 -8.86 -5.69
C LEU A 679 26.37 -10.27 -6.13
N ASP A 680 26.10 -11.19 -5.19
CA ASP A 680 25.68 -12.55 -5.50
C ASP A 680 24.34 -12.56 -6.27
N ALA A 681 23.37 -11.76 -5.83
CA ALA A 681 22.09 -11.61 -6.51
C ALA A 681 22.25 -11.05 -7.94
N ALA A 682 23.04 -9.99 -8.12
CA ALA A 682 23.31 -9.40 -9.43
C ALA A 682 24.05 -10.39 -10.34
N TRP A 683 25.15 -10.97 -9.86
CA TRP A 683 25.97 -11.91 -10.62
C TRP A 683 25.17 -13.13 -11.08
N ARG A 684 24.55 -13.86 -10.14
CA ARG A 684 23.78 -15.08 -10.48
C ARG A 684 22.67 -14.81 -11.47
N THR A 685 22.04 -13.65 -11.37
CA THR A 685 20.90 -13.30 -12.23
C THR A 685 21.35 -12.82 -13.60
N ILE A 686 22.30 -11.88 -13.68
CA ILE A 686 22.80 -11.35 -14.95
C ILE A 686 23.54 -12.43 -15.74
N TYR A 687 24.47 -13.13 -15.10
CA TYR A 687 25.18 -14.25 -15.72
C TYR A 687 24.20 -15.36 -16.12
N GLY A 688 23.25 -15.69 -15.25
CA GLY A 688 22.23 -16.71 -15.52
C GLY A 688 21.35 -16.37 -16.72
N MET A 689 20.94 -15.10 -16.85
CA MET A 689 20.20 -14.62 -18.02
C MET A 689 21.04 -14.61 -19.29
N ALA A 690 22.31 -14.22 -19.20
CA ALA A 690 23.22 -14.11 -20.35
C ALA A 690 23.57 -15.47 -20.95
N VAL A 691 23.79 -16.49 -20.11
CA VAL A 691 24.22 -17.83 -20.52
C VAL A 691 23.04 -18.82 -20.54
N HIS A 692 21.81 -18.35 -20.33
CA HIS A 692 20.61 -19.19 -20.19
C HIS A 692 20.78 -20.35 -19.20
N LYS A 693 21.48 -20.09 -18.09
CA LYS A 693 21.88 -21.13 -17.13
C LYS A 693 20.66 -21.71 -16.40
N PRO A 694 20.55 -23.04 -16.28
CA PRO A 694 19.58 -23.68 -15.39
C PRO A 694 19.66 -23.16 -13.95
N GLY A 695 18.53 -22.99 -13.27
CA GLY A 695 18.50 -22.53 -11.89
C GLY A 695 18.63 -21.02 -11.68
N THR A 696 18.69 -20.22 -12.75
CA THR A 696 18.64 -18.74 -12.66
C THR A 696 17.35 -18.23 -12.00
N VAL A 697 16.30 -19.04 -12.03
CA VAL A 697 15.00 -18.77 -11.39
C VAL A 697 14.80 -19.62 -10.13
N ARG A 698 15.74 -20.52 -9.81
CA ARG A 698 15.64 -21.37 -8.63
C ARG A 698 15.76 -20.54 -7.36
N TRP A 699 14.81 -20.75 -6.47
CA TRP A 699 14.86 -20.29 -5.09
C TRP A 699 15.42 -21.41 -4.22
N ILE A 700 16.59 -21.21 -3.65
CA ILE A 700 17.18 -22.11 -2.66
C ILE A 700 17.15 -21.32 -1.35
N THR A 701 16.52 -21.86 -0.32
CA THR A 701 16.62 -21.24 1.01
C THR A 701 18.05 -21.38 1.51
N LEU A 702 18.59 -20.34 2.17
CA LEU A 702 19.83 -20.46 2.92
C LEU A 702 19.81 -21.63 3.92
N GLU A 703 18.62 -22.09 4.34
CA GLU A 703 18.41 -23.30 5.14
C GLU A 703 18.67 -24.60 4.35
N GLN A 704 18.20 -24.69 3.10
CA GLN A 704 18.51 -25.81 2.20
C GLN A 704 19.98 -25.80 1.75
N ALA A 705 20.57 -24.61 1.56
CA ALA A 705 22.00 -24.45 1.25
C ALA A 705 22.91 -24.71 2.47
N GLY A 706 22.37 -24.57 3.68
CA GLY A 706 23.08 -24.66 4.95
C GLY A 706 22.62 -25.83 5.81
N LYS A 707 22.41 -27.03 5.23
CA LYS A 707 22.25 -28.26 6.02
C LYS A 707 23.45 -28.39 6.97
N GLY A 708 23.25 -28.14 8.27
CA GLY A 708 24.17 -28.60 9.31
C GLY A 708 24.66 -27.62 10.37
N ASN A 709 24.23 -26.35 10.45
CA ASN A 709 24.58 -25.53 11.60
C ASN A 709 23.38 -24.79 12.20
N ALA A 710 22.98 -25.22 13.39
CA ALA A 710 22.04 -24.52 14.23
C ALA A 710 22.44 -23.04 14.35
N PHE A 711 21.43 -22.17 14.27
CA PHE A 711 21.44 -20.71 14.25
C PHE A 711 22.07 -20.10 15.52
N THR A 712 23.37 -20.35 15.66
CA THR A 712 24.27 -19.93 16.72
C THR A 712 25.11 -18.76 16.23
N LEU A 713 25.80 -18.09 17.15
CA LEU A 713 26.73 -17.01 16.81
C LEU A 713 27.78 -17.43 15.77
N GLY A 714 28.38 -18.61 15.94
CA GLY A 714 29.32 -19.17 14.97
C GLY A 714 28.71 -19.48 13.60
N GLY A 715 27.40 -19.74 13.52
CA GLY A 715 26.67 -19.87 12.26
C GLY A 715 26.55 -18.54 11.51
N TYR A 716 26.18 -17.46 12.21
CA TYR A 716 26.09 -16.13 11.61
C TYR A 716 27.46 -15.56 11.22
N PHE A 717 28.52 -15.81 11.99
CA PHE A 717 29.89 -15.46 11.58
C PHE A 717 30.28 -16.13 10.26
N ARG A 718 29.96 -17.43 10.10
CA ARG A 718 30.20 -18.15 8.85
C ARG A 718 29.29 -17.72 7.71
N LEU A 719 28.09 -17.23 7.98
CA LEU A 719 27.22 -16.68 6.95
C LEU A 719 27.72 -15.31 6.46
N MET A 720 28.24 -14.49 7.39
CA MET A 720 28.53 -13.08 7.17
C MET A 720 30.03 -12.76 7.00
N TRP A 721 30.87 -13.78 6.87
CA TRP A 721 32.33 -13.65 6.77
C TRP A 721 32.78 -12.69 5.66
N ALA A 722 32.07 -12.65 4.53
CA ALA A 722 32.38 -11.76 3.42
C ALA A 722 32.30 -10.28 3.82
N GLY A 723 31.34 -9.92 4.68
CA GLY A 723 31.24 -8.57 5.25
C GLY A 723 32.42 -8.22 6.15
N ILE A 724 32.93 -9.20 6.90
CA ILE A 724 34.12 -9.04 7.75
C ILE A 724 35.38 -8.92 6.88
N ALA A 725 35.48 -9.68 5.80
CA ALA A 725 36.58 -9.56 4.84
C ALA A 725 36.64 -8.16 4.20
N PHE A 726 35.49 -7.54 3.92
CA PHE A 726 35.43 -6.15 3.44
C PHE A 726 36.05 -5.15 4.44
N ASN A 727 35.95 -5.39 5.75
CA ASN A 727 36.58 -4.54 6.76
C ASN A 727 38.11 -4.55 6.65
N ALA A 728 38.71 -5.68 6.28
CA ALA A 728 40.16 -5.77 6.11
C ALA A 728 40.65 -4.85 4.98
N ILE A 729 39.94 -4.81 3.85
CA ILE A 729 40.25 -3.90 2.73
C ILE A 729 40.18 -2.44 3.18
N LEU A 730 39.15 -2.11 3.94
CA LEU A 730 38.91 -0.76 4.46
C LEU A 730 40.02 -0.30 5.43
N VAL A 731 40.49 -1.20 6.30
CA VAL A 731 41.60 -0.92 7.23
C VAL A 731 42.93 -0.76 6.49
N VAL A 732 43.20 -1.61 5.49
CA VAL A 732 44.42 -1.49 4.66
C VAL A 732 44.47 -0.13 3.94
N GLY A 733 43.35 0.32 3.39
CA GLY A 733 43.29 1.65 2.76
C GLY A 733 43.49 2.81 3.71
N ALA A 734 42.98 2.65 4.93
CA ALA A 734 43.13 3.65 5.96
C ALA A 734 44.58 3.76 6.49
N LEU A 735 45.30 2.64 6.53
CA LEU A 735 46.74 2.61 6.85
C LEU A 735 47.56 3.33 5.78
N TYR A 736 47.23 3.14 4.50
CA TYR A 736 47.95 3.77 3.38
C TYR A 736 47.91 5.30 3.41
N ASN A 737 46.76 5.89 3.76
CA ASN A 737 46.55 7.35 3.75
C ASN A 737 46.52 8.02 5.13
N GLY A 738 46.86 7.29 6.21
CA GLY A 738 46.85 7.82 7.58
C GLY A 738 45.44 8.18 8.11
N ARG A 739 44.38 7.64 7.52
CA ARG A 739 42.96 7.91 7.86
C ARG A 739 42.36 6.81 8.74
N LEU A 740 43.14 6.30 9.69
CA LEU A 740 42.82 5.10 10.45
C LEU A 740 41.56 5.25 11.31
N PHE A 741 41.38 6.40 11.96
CA PHE A 741 40.28 6.62 12.91
C PHE A 741 38.87 6.44 12.31
N PRO A 742 38.47 7.16 11.24
CA PRO A 742 37.13 6.99 10.65
C PRO A 742 36.92 5.59 10.05
N ALA A 743 37.97 5.00 9.49
CA ALA A 743 37.90 3.67 8.90
C ALA A 743 37.73 2.58 9.97
N LEU A 744 38.51 2.65 11.06
CA LEU A 744 38.44 1.71 12.17
C LEU A 744 37.06 1.78 12.85
N THR A 745 36.50 2.98 12.99
CA THR A 745 35.14 3.16 13.55
C THR A 745 34.10 2.40 12.73
N VAL A 746 34.13 2.53 11.40
CA VAL A 746 33.17 1.86 10.50
C VAL A 746 33.43 0.36 10.43
N ALA A 747 34.70 -0.06 10.35
CA ALA A 747 35.09 -1.47 10.38
C ALA A 747 34.60 -2.19 11.65
N ILE A 748 34.74 -1.53 12.81
CA ILE A 748 34.24 -2.05 14.08
C ILE A 748 32.72 -2.20 14.01
N LEU A 749 32.00 -1.17 13.56
CA LEU A 749 30.54 -1.21 13.44
C LEU A 749 30.07 -2.33 12.52
N TRP A 750 30.66 -2.49 11.34
CA TRP A 750 30.30 -3.56 10.40
C TRP A 750 30.67 -4.96 10.94
N SER A 751 31.68 -5.07 11.80
CA SER A 751 32.04 -6.33 12.46
C SER A 751 30.97 -6.80 13.46
N PHE A 752 30.07 -5.93 13.92
CA PHE A 752 28.93 -6.30 14.77
C PHE A 752 27.76 -6.95 14.01
N ALA A 753 27.81 -7.08 12.68
CA ALA A 753 26.73 -7.64 11.87
C ALA A 753 26.21 -9.02 12.37
N PRO A 754 27.06 -10.01 12.73
CA PRO A 754 26.60 -11.30 13.28
C PRO A 754 25.88 -11.17 14.62
N LEU A 755 26.31 -10.23 15.48
CA LEU A 755 25.69 -9.97 16.78
C LEU A 755 24.31 -9.31 16.60
N VAL A 756 24.19 -8.39 15.63
CA VAL A 756 22.90 -7.78 15.26
C VAL A 756 21.94 -8.84 14.73
N ALA A 757 22.40 -9.76 13.87
CA ALA A 757 21.57 -10.85 13.36
C ALA A 757 20.96 -11.71 14.49
N ILE A 758 21.76 -12.08 15.50
CA ILE A 758 21.26 -12.82 16.68
C ILE A 758 20.34 -11.97 17.54
N TYR A 759 20.67 -10.69 17.71
CA TYR A 759 19.82 -9.78 18.46
C TYR A 759 18.42 -9.69 17.87
N LEU A 760 18.31 -9.68 16.53
CA LEU A 760 17.06 -9.67 15.78
C LEU A 760 16.27 -10.97 15.94
N ASP A 761 16.96 -12.11 15.99
CA ASP A 761 16.37 -13.42 16.30
C ASP A 761 15.94 -13.54 17.77
N GLY A 762 16.59 -12.78 18.65
CA GLY A 762 16.28 -12.72 20.08
C GLY A 762 14.84 -12.28 20.32
N GLY A 763 14.01 -13.18 20.88
CA GLY A 763 12.58 -12.97 21.05
C GLY A 763 11.71 -13.99 20.29
N ALA A 764 12.30 -14.87 19.48
CA ALA A 764 11.63 -16.02 18.89
C ALA A 764 11.48 -17.23 19.87
N LYS A 765 11.36 -16.97 21.18
CA LYS A 765 10.98 -18.01 22.16
C LYS A 765 9.45 -18.00 22.29
N GLY A 766 8.80 -19.07 21.84
CA GLY A 766 7.37 -19.31 21.93
C GLY A 766 6.73 -19.46 20.57
#